data_AF-A0A218ZCX7-F1
#
_entry.id   AF-A0A218ZCX7-F1
#
_cell.length_a   1.000
_cell.length_b   1.000
_cell.length_c   1.000
_cell.angle_alpha   90.00
_cell.angle_beta   90.00
_cell.angle_gamma   90.00
#
_symmetry.space_group_name_H-M   'P 1'
#
loop_
_entity.id
_entity.type
_entity.pdbx_description
1 polymer ?
#
loop_
_entity_poly.entity_id
_entity_poly.type
_entity_poly.pdbx_seq_one_letter_code
_entity_poly.pdbx_strand_id
1 'polypeptide(L)'
;MYLLQISALLVAGLLSSSIDAVASQAFIWKNVKIGGGGGFIPGIVFNPSAKGLAYARTDIGGAYRLNADDSWTPLMDWVNSTNWHYWGIDALATDPVDTNRLYVAVGMYTNDWDPNCGSILSSTDQGNTWVETKLPFKVGGNMPGRGIGERLAVDPKANNIIFYGARSGNGLYKSSDYGASFAKVKAFTWPGKYFQDASSSYTSDPVGIAWITFDTTTGTKGTATPRIFIGVVDAGQSVFKSEDSGVTWAWVSGEPQLGFIPHKGVFSPGEKTLYVTYANSVGPYDGTNGTLHKYNVTSGVWADISPTPLASTYYGYGGLAVDLQRPGTLMVAALNCWWPDEIIWRSTNSGDTWSPIWEFNGYPAINYYYGYDVTNAPWLIDETLTAEFTSRVGWMVEALSIDPFDSNHWLYGTGATIYGSQDLLNWDTVHNVTLKSVANGVEETAVLCLIVVPGGPPLLSAVADIGGFSHSSLDTAPDQAWHNPTYGTTRDLDYAGNKPANIVRSGESASAIQVAISSNFGGSWKPYYGASLSTGPGKVAYSADADTILLMSSTNGPLVSKNVAPFSAIQGLPSGATISSDKRNNSYFYGGSAGSFYVSSNGGVTFTNAGALGSSTAVNQIRVHPTIAGDVWATTDAGLFHSTNFGSTFNQVASGVTAGWSFAFGAGATPTAYPAIYGFFTISGTTALFKSEDSGLNWLMISDAAHGFGAASANVVGADMAVYGKVYVGTNGRGIFYGVASGTLPPSTVTTTVFST
;
A
#
# COMPACT_ATOMS: atom_id res chain seq x y z
N MET A 1 41.67 59.97 -41.17
CA MET A 1 41.66 58.95 -42.24
C MET A 1 41.56 57.60 -41.52
N TYR A 2 40.47 56.82 -41.73
CA TYR A 2 40.26 55.38 -41.41
C TYR A 2 40.75 54.85 -40.01
N LEU A 3 39.90 54.52 -39.03
CA LEU A 3 38.96 53.37 -38.89
C LEU A 3 39.56 52.16 -38.11
N LEU A 4 38.87 51.75 -37.01
CA LEU A 4 38.93 50.41 -36.34
C LEU A 4 40.31 50.04 -35.72
N GLN A 5 40.54 49.10 -34.79
CA GLN A 5 39.79 48.27 -33.81
C GLN A 5 40.85 47.76 -32.78
N ILE A 6 40.62 47.02 -31.68
CA ILE A 6 39.45 46.35 -31.06
C ILE A 6 39.63 46.33 -29.52
N SER A 7 38.60 46.04 -28.72
CA SER A 7 38.74 45.72 -27.28
C SER A 7 38.64 44.21 -27.05
N ALA A 8 39.57 43.63 -26.28
CA ALA A 8 39.49 42.22 -25.90
C ALA A 8 38.57 42.03 -24.68
N LEU A 9 37.48 41.27 -24.85
CA LEU A 9 36.72 40.69 -23.73
C LEU A 9 37.10 39.23 -23.56
N LEU A 10 37.48 38.83 -22.35
CA LEU A 10 37.49 37.43 -21.95
C LEU A 10 36.04 36.98 -21.73
N VAL A 11 35.55 36.04 -22.55
CA VAL A 11 34.33 35.28 -22.25
C VAL A 11 34.77 33.91 -21.75
N ALA A 12 34.72 33.72 -20.43
CA ALA A 12 34.78 32.38 -19.85
C ALA A 12 33.46 31.66 -20.14
N GLY A 13 33.51 30.63 -20.99
CA GLY A 13 32.32 29.89 -21.38
C GLY A 13 31.76 29.07 -20.22
N LEU A 14 30.59 29.48 -19.72
CA LEU A 14 29.70 28.58 -18.97
C LEU A 14 29.12 27.58 -19.97
N LEU A 15 29.77 26.42 -20.09
CA LEU A 15 29.17 25.24 -20.70
C LEU A 15 28.08 24.72 -19.77
N SER A 16 26.89 25.30 -19.87
CA SER A 16 25.68 24.65 -19.37
C SER A 16 25.47 23.37 -20.19
N SER A 17 25.78 22.22 -19.60
CA SER A 17 25.40 20.93 -20.15
C SER A 17 23.88 20.84 -20.19
N SER A 18 23.29 21.09 -21.36
CA SER A 18 21.90 20.77 -21.62
C SER A 18 21.75 19.26 -21.50
N ILE A 19 21.14 18.81 -20.41
CA ILE A 19 20.61 17.46 -20.33
C ILE A 19 19.42 17.43 -21.28
N ASP A 20 19.61 16.85 -22.46
CA ASP A 20 18.50 16.66 -23.40
C ASP A 20 17.45 15.77 -22.73
N ALA A 21 16.26 16.32 -22.53
CA ALA A 21 15.16 15.60 -21.89
C ALA A 21 14.75 14.42 -22.78
N VAL A 22 14.57 13.24 -22.17
CA VAL A 22 14.10 12.06 -22.90
C VAL A 22 12.71 12.36 -23.49
N ALA A 23 12.51 12.01 -24.75
CA ALA A 23 11.22 12.19 -25.42
C ALA A 23 10.11 11.44 -24.68
N SER A 24 8.88 11.97 -24.70
CA SER A 24 7.74 11.37 -24.01
C SER A 24 6.58 11.09 -24.96
N GLN A 25 5.81 10.04 -24.65
CA GLN A 25 4.51 9.76 -25.27
C GLN A 25 3.44 9.85 -24.20
N ALA A 26 2.38 10.61 -24.46
CA ALA A 26 1.26 10.74 -23.53
C ALA A 26 0.47 9.43 -23.42
N PHE A 27 0.12 9.03 -22.21
CA PHE A 27 -0.72 7.86 -21.93
C PHE A 27 -1.96 8.30 -21.13
N ILE A 28 -3.07 7.58 -21.33
CA ILE A 28 -4.23 7.68 -20.45
C ILE A 28 -4.14 6.53 -19.45
N TRP A 29 -4.03 6.88 -18.18
CA TRP A 29 -3.90 5.95 -17.07
C TRP A 29 -5.20 5.83 -16.28
N LYS A 30 -5.49 4.62 -15.81
CA LYS A 30 -6.59 4.28 -14.89
C LYS A 30 -6.17 3.12 -14.02
N ASN A 31 -6.78 2.96 -12.84
CA ASN A 31 -6.69 1.68 -12.15
C ASN A 31 -7.50 0.60 -12.88
N VAL A 32 -6.99 -0.64 -12.88
CA VAL A 32 -7.82 -1.84 -13.06
C VAL A 32 -8.64 -1.98 -11.79
N LYS A 33 -9.97 -2.05 -11.89
CA LYS A 33 -10.84 -2.12 -10.72
C LYS A 33 -10.76 -3.49 -10.06
N ILE A 34 -10.04 -3.60 -8.93
CA ILE A 34 -10.25 -4.70 -7.97
C ILE A 34 -11.47 -4.36 -7.12
N GLY A 35 -11.67 -3.08 -6.80
CA GLY A 35 -12.72 -2.59 -5.92
C GLY A 35 -12.48 -2.96 -4.46
N GLY A 36 -12.99 -2.16 -3.53
CA GLY A 36 -12.89 -2.46 -2.10
C GLY A 36 -11.56 -2.10 -1.46
N GLY A 37 -10.64 -1.41 -2.13
CA GLY A 37 -9.32 -1.09 -1.58
C GLY A 37 -8.33 -2.25 -1.71
N GLY A 38 -8.48 -3.28 -0.88
CA GLY A 38 -7.57 -4.42 -0.81
C GLY A 38 -6.29 -4.17 0.02
N GLY A 39 -6.35 -3.23 0.97
CA GLY A 39 -5.26 -2.86 1.87
C GLY A 39 -5.78 -2.30 3.19
N PHE A 40 -4.90 -1.79 4.06
CA PHE A 40 -5.25 -1.36 5.41
C PHE A 40 -5.51 0.15 5.48
N ILE A 41 -6.68 0.50 6.02
CA ILE A 41 -7.12 1.88 6.23
C ILE A 41 -6.98 2.27 7.73
N PRO A 42 -5.80 2.70 8.20
CA PRO A 42 -5.57 3.05 9.62
C PRO A 42 -6.25 4.33 10.10
N GLY A 43 -6.69 5.22 9.21
CA GLY A 43 -7.33 6.48 9.59
C GLY A 43 -8.34 7.00 8.57
N ILE A 44 -9.50 7.44 9.06
CA ILE A 44 -10.52 8.19 8.32
C ILE A 44 -10.81 9.45 9.14
N VAL A 45 -10.83 10.62 8.49
CA VAL A 45 -10.96 11.92 9.15
C VAL A 45 -11.96 12.79 8.38
N PHE A 46 -13.15 12.99 8.97
CA PHE A 46 -14.10 14.00 8.50
C PHE A 46 -13.62 15.41 8.86
N ASN A 47 -13.86 16.38 7.99
CA ASN A 47 -13.70 17.79 8.35
C ASN A 47 -14.85 18.21 9.29
N PRO A 48 -14.56 18.75 10.49
CA PRO A 48 -15.59 19.09 11.47
C PRO A 48 -16.34 20.39 11.16
N SER A 49 -16.10 21.02 9.99
CA SER A 49 -16.68 22.30 9.60
C SER A 49 -17.08 22.38 8.11
N ALA A 50 -16.93 21.30 7.34
CA ALA A 50 -17.43 21.16 5.97
C ALA A 50 -18.16 19.81 5.78
N LYS A 51 -19.48 19.86 5.55
CA LYS A 51 -20.29 18.66 5.25
C LYS A 51 -19.80 17.98 3.98
N GLY A 52 -19.68 16.65 4.02
CA GLY A 52 -19.28 15.82 2.88
C GLY A 52 -17.79 15.86 2.54
N LEU A 53 -16.96 16.52 3.36
CA LEU A 53 -15.51 16.50 3.19
C LEU A 53 -14.89 15.53 4.22
N ALA A 54 -14.35 14.42 3.74
CA ALA A 54 -13.58 13.48 4.54
C ALA A 54 -12.35 13.01 3.77
N TYR A 55 -11.37 12.48 4.51
CA TYR A 55 -10.16 11.91 3.96
C TYR A 55 -9.86 10.56 4.59
N ALA A 56 -9.30 9.65 3.80
CA ALA A 56 -8.75 8.38 4.28
C ALA A 56 -7.23 8.40 4.09
N ARG A 57 -6.50 7.85 5.05
CA ARG A 57 -5.06 7.61 4.98
C ARG A 57 -4.77 6.12 5.01
N THR A 58 -3.77 5.71 4.23
CA THR A 58 -3.35 4.31 4.05
C THR A 58 -1.91 4.11 4.53
N ASP A 59 -1.49 2.87 4.75
CA ASP A 59 -0.14 2.59 5.23
C ASP A 59 0.91 2.50 4.10
N ILE A 60 0.51 2.12 2.88
CA ILE A 60 1.39 2.03 1.70
C ILE A 60 0.87 2.73 0.44
N GLY A 61 -0.34 3.30 0.44
CA GLY A 61 -1.07 3.75 -0.76
C GLY A 61 -1.44 5.23 -0.85
N GLY A 62 -0.85 6.09 -0.01
CA GLY A 62 -1.12 7.52 0.02
C GLY A 62 -2.42 7.90 0.74
N ALA A 63 -2.98 9.05 0.36
CA ALA A 63 -4.20 9.60 0.94
C ALA A 63 -5.29 9.79 -0.13
N TYR A 64 -6.54 9.69 0.30
CA TYR A 64 -7.73 9.80 -0.52
C TYR A 64 -8.70 10.84 0.04
N ARG A 65 -9.48 11.48 -0.83
CA ARG A 65 -10.59 12.39 -0.47
C ARG A 65 -11.93 11.76 -0.85
N LEU A 66 -12.91 11.80 0.06
CA LEU A 66 -14.27 11.34 -0.16
C LEU A 66 -14.99 12.23 -1.19
N ASN A 67 -15.76 11.61 -2.07
CA ASN A 67 -16.60 12.24 -3.07
C ASN A 67 -18.08 12.17 -2.66
N ALA A 68 -18.94 12.98 -3.29
CA ALA A 68 -20.37 13.07 -2.95
C ALA A 68 -21.22 11.83 -3.32
N ASP A 69 -20.62 10.82 -3.95
CA ASP A 69 -21.21 9.52 -4.31
C ASP A 69 -20.62 8.34 -3.49
N ASP A 70 -19.99 8.66 -2.36
CA ASP A 70 -19.23 7.76 -1.48
C ASP A 70 -18.05 7.04 -2.17
N SER A 71 -17.60 7.54 -3.34
CA SER A 71 -16.33 7.12 -3.93
C SER A 71 -15.14 7.93 -3.40
N TRP A 72 -13.92 7.51 -3.74
CA TRP A 72 -12.68 8.11 -3.25
C TRP A 72 -11.77 8.57 -4.39
N THR A 73 -11.20 9.77 -4.24
CA THR A 73 -10.20 10.35 -5.16
C THR A 73 -8.80 10.21 -4.56
N PRO A 74 -7.83 9.53 -5.22
CA PRO A 74 -6.43 9.50 -4.76
C PRO A 74 -5.77 10.87 -4.91
N LEU A 75 -4.91 11.24 -3.95
CA LEU A 75 -4.30 12.58 -3.87
C LEU A 75 -2.77 12.56 -4.15
N MET A 76 -2.20 11.39 -4.42
CA MET A 76 -0.74 11.14 -4.32
C MET A 76 -0.15 10.31 -5.47
N ASP A 77 -0.85 10.17 -6.60
CA ASP A 77 -0.38 9.36 -7.75
C ASP A 77 0.85 9.98 -8.45
N TRP A 78 1.14 11.27 -8.20
CA TRP A 78 2.35 11.98 -8.63
C TRP A 78 3.65 11.48 -7.98
N VAL A 79 3.56 10.72 -6.88
CA VAL A 79 4.70 10.14 -6.18
C VAL A 79 5.42 9.13 -7.08
N ASN A 80 6.75 9.23 -7.13
CA ASN A 80 7.63 8.46 -8.02
C ASN A 80 8.80 7.84 -7.24
N SER A 81 9.77 7.26 -7.95
CA SER A 81 10.83 6.48 -7.32
C SER A 81 11.83 7.28 -6.47
N THR A 82 11.84 8.60 -6.57
CA THR A 82 12.67 9.47 -5.72
C THR A 82 12.03 9.77 -4.36
N ASN A 83 10.71 9.67 -4.26
CA ASN A 83 9.92 10.01 -3.07
C ASN A 83 8.84 8.97 -2.76
N TRP A 84 9.05 7.71 -3.16
CA TRP A 84 8.11 6.59 -3.05
C TRP A 84 7.48 6.43 -1.66
N HIS A 85 8.26 6.71 -0.62
CA HIS A 85 7.85 6.61 0.78
C HIS A 85 6.75 7.60 1.17
N TYR A 86 6.44 8.60 0.33
CA TYR A 86 5.34 9.53 0.56
C TYR A 86 3.96 8.86 0.52
N TRP A 87 3.83 7.65 -0.03
CA TRP A 87 2.60 6.88 0.11
C TRP A 87 2.36 6.30 1.52
N GLY A 88 3.38 6.29 2.40
CA GLY A 88 3.18 5.94 3.80
C GLY A 88 2.64 7.13 4.60
N ILE A 89 1.39 7.09 5.03
CA ILE A 89 0.72 8.20 5.73
C ILE A 89 0.52 7.89 7.22
N ASP A 90 1.42 8.41 8.04
CA ASP A 90 1.43 8.21 9.50
C ASP A 90 0.38 9.07 10.23
N ALA A 91 -0.04 10.18 9.62
CA ALA A 91 -1.02 11.09 10.19
C ALA A 91 -1.67 11.99 9.13
N LEU A 92 -2.91 12.39 9.35
CA LEU A 92 -3.64 13.34 8.50
C LEU A 92 -4.43 14.34 9.36
N ALA A 93 -4.41 15.62 8.97
CA ALA A 93 -5.24 16.66 9.57
C ALA A 93 -5.88 17.54 8.49
N THR A 94 -7.22 17.66 8.55
CA THR A 94 -7.99 18.62 7.75
C THR A 94 -8.35 19.84 8.59
N ASP A 95 -8.24 21.03 8.00
CA ASP A 95 -8.34 22.29 8.73
C ASP A 95 -9.80 22.67 9.04
N PRO A 96 -10.16 22.90 10.32
CA PRO A 96 -11.52 23.23 10.74
C PRO A 96 -11.92 24.70 10.51
N VAL A 97 -11.00 25.57 10.08
CA VAL A 97 -11.24 27.02 9.89
C VAL A 97 -11.18 27.41 8.42
N ASP A 98 -10.20 26.89 7.67
CA ASP A 98 -10.04 27.06 6.22
C ASP A 98 -10.05 25.68 5.56
N THR A 99 -11.25 25.17 5.27
CA THR A 99 -11.51 23.76 4.92
C THR A 99 -10.91 23.32 3.57
N ASN A 100 -10.25 24.22 2.85
CA ASN A 100 -9.41 23.86 1.70
C ASN A 100 -8.03 23.33 2.13
N ARG A 101 -7.64 23.48 3.39
CA ARG A 101 -6.33 23.05 3.88
C ARG A 101 -6.33 21.62 4.38
N LEU A 102 -5.28 20.91 3.99
CA LEU A 102 -5.01 19.53 4.33
C LEU A 102 -3.52 19.37 4.63
N TYR A 103 -3.21 18.62 5.66
CA TYR A 103 -1.85 18.31 6.09
C TYR A 103 -1.70 16.80 6.26
N VAL A 104 -0.60 16.23 5.77
CA VAL A 104 -0.28 14.81 5.95
C VAL A 104 1.17 14.64 6.40
N ALA A 105 1.42 13.72 7.33
CA ALA A 105 2.77 13.30 7.73
C ALA A 105 3.17 12.07 6.92
N VAL A 106 4.24 12.19 6.14
CA VAL A 106 4.62 11.24 5.09
C VAL A 106 6.01 10.65 5.29
N GLY A 107 6.13 9.36 4.98
CA GLY A 107 7.32 8.53 5.13
C GLY A 107 6.90 7.14 5.62
N MET A 108 7.53 6.08 5.12
CA MET A 108 6.95 4.72 5.24
C MET A 108 7.52 3.92 6.41
N TYR A 109 8.83 4.01 6.66
CA TYR A 109 9.50 3.24 7.71
C TYR A 109 10.49 4.09 8.52
N THR A 110 10.69 3.75 9.80
CA THR A 110 11.68 4.40 10.66
C THR A 110 12.99 3.62 10.81
N ASN A 111 13.06 2.40 10.25
CA ASN A 111 14.29 1.61 10.11
C ASN A 111 14.97 1.86 8.75
N ASP A 112 15.99 1.08 8.39
CA ASP A 112 16.79 1.28 7.17
C ASP A 112 16.11 0.84 5.86
N TRP A 113 14.86 0.38 5.89
CA TRP A 113 14.09 0.11 4.66
C TRP A 113 13.68 1.40 3.94
N ASP A 114 13.47 2.48 4.68
CA ASP A 114 13.34 3.83 4.14
C ASP A 114 14.65 4.61 4.42
N PRO A 115 15.46 4.96 3.42
CA PRO A 115 16.70 5.70 3.64
C PRO A 115 16.47 7.19 3.95
N ASN A 116 15.25 7.70 3.77
CA ASN A 116 14.94 9.13 3.81
C ASN A 116 14.32 9.56 5.15
N CYS A 117 14.51 10.82 5.53
CA CYS A 117 13.68 11.45 6.56
C CYS A 117 12.29 11.77 6.00
N GLY A 118 11.27 11.75 6.85
CA GLY A 118 9.90 12.07 6.43
C GLY A 118 9.64 13.57 6.35
N SER A 119 8.42 13.92 5.97
CA SER A 119 7.99 15.30 5.75
C SER A 119 6.56 15.53 6.22
N ILE A 120 6.20 16.79 6.47
CA ILE A 120 4.80 17.22 6.45
C ILE A 120 4.53 17.80 5.07
N LEU A 121 3.52 17.29 4.37
CA LEU A 121 3.00 17.93 3.16
C LEU A 121 1.80 18.79 3.53
N SER A 122 1.75 20.01 3.01
CA SER A 122 0.62 20.94 3.19
C SER A 122 -0.02 21.26 1.84
N SER A 123 -1.35 21.30 1.82
CA SER A 123 -2.16 21.68 0.66
C SER A 123 -3.08 22.84 1.05
N THR A 124 -3.45 23.67 0.07
CA THR A 124 -4.47 24.72 0.19
C THR A 124 -5.62 24.53 -0.80
N ASP A 125 -5.74 23.34 -1.40
CA ASP A 125 -6.70 22.98 -2.43
C ASP A 125 -7.24 21.55 -2.26
N GLN A 126 -7.39 21.10 -1.01
CA GLN A 126 -7.93 19.80 -0.60
C GLN A 126 -7.10 18.59 -1.09
N GLY A 127 -5.80 18.78 -1.24
CA GLY A 127 -4.83 17.73 -1.62
C GLY A 127 -4.59 17.59 -3.12
N ASN A 128 -5.02 18.54 -3.95
CA ASN A 128 -4.74 18.49 -5.39
C ASN A 128 -3.28 18.93 -5.69
N THR A 129 -2.73 19.86 -4.90
CA THR A 129 -1.32 20.26 -4.92
C THR A 129 -0.73 20.35 -3.52
N TRP A 130 0.59 20.20 -3.41
CA TRP A 130 1.30 20.01 -2.15
C TRP A 130 2.58 20.86 -2.06
N VAL A 131 2.88 21.34 -0.85
CA VAL A 131 4.15 21.97 -0.46
C VAL A 131 4.81 21.11 0.62
N GLU A 132 6.08 20.78 0.45
CA GLU A 132 6.83 19.93 1.40
C GLU A 132 7.53 20.76 2.49
N THR A 133 7.38 20.32 3.74
CA THR A 133 8.23 20.73 4.87
C THR A 133 8.95 19.51 5.45
N LYS A 134 10.27 19.41 5.19
CA LYS A 134 11.10 18.28 5.62
C LYS A 134 11.27 18.23 7.14
N LEU A 135 11.17 17.02 7.71
CA LEU A 135 11.46 16.76 9.11
C LEU A 135 12.91 16.26 9.27
N PRO A 136 13.56 16.51 10.42
CA PRO A 136 14.93 16.03 10.68
C PRO A 136 14.98 14.56 11.17
N PHE A 137 13.93 13.76 10.91
CA PHE A 137 13.79 12.37 11.35
C PHE A 137 12.81 11.62 10.42
N LYS A 138 12.77 10.28 10.53
CA LYS A 138 11.91 9.40 9.71
C LYS A 138 10.46 9.38 10.21
N VAL A 139 9.52 9.09 9.31
CA VAL A 139 8.08 8.94 9.60
C VAL A 139 7.68 7.49 9.27
N GLY A 140 6.70 6.94 9.99
CA GLY A 140 6.44 5.50 10.03
C GLY A 140 5.05 5.09 9.60
N GLY A 141 4.62 5.51 8.40
CA GLY A 141 3.31 5.20 7.83
C GLY A 141 2.96 3.72 7.80
N ASN A 142 3.94 2.84 7.56
CA ASN A 142 3.81 1.38 7.60
C ASN A 142 4.62 0.73 8.75
N MET A 143 4.74 1.39 9.90
CA MET A 143 5.32 0.80 11.11
C MET A 143 4.24 0.19 12.04
N PRO A 144 4.60 -0.57 13.08
CA PRO A 144 3.67 -0.89 14.17
C PRO A 144 3.12 0.40 14.83
N GLY A 145 1.90 0.35 15.38
CA GLY A 145 1.26 1.54 15.95
C GLY A 145 0.84 2.62 14.94
N ARG A 146 0.62 2.27 13.68
CA ARG A 146 0.11 3.18 12.62
C ARG A 146 -1.40 3.43 12.65
N GLY A 147 -2.16 2.57 13.33
CA GLY A 147 -3.56 2.80 13.65
C GLY A 147 -3.77 3.86 14.73
N ILE A 148 -2.86 3.93 15.71
CA ILE A 148 -2.83 4.95 16.77
C ILE A 148 -2.74 6.36 16.16
N GLY A 149 -3.73 7.21 16.44
CA GLY A 149 -3.86 8.53 15.80
C GLY A 149 -5.16 9.28 16.12
N GLU A 150 -5.34 10.51 15.62
CA GLU A 150 -4.41 11.22 14.73
C GLU A 150 -3.34 12.01 15.52
N ARG A 151 -2.07 11.77 15.17
CA ARG A 151 -0.89 12.43 15.73
C ARG A 151 -0.55 13.76 15.06
N LEU A 152 -1.43 14.29 14.20
CA LEU A 152 -1.31 15.59 13.54
C LEU A 152 -2.64 16.32 13.76
N ALA A 153 -2.60 17.57 14.23
CA ALA A 153 -3.80 18.33 14.55
C ALA A 153 -3.65 19.83 14.30
N VAL A 154 -4.66 20.44 13.68
CA VAL A 154 -4.77 21.89 13.44
C VAL A 154 -5.57 22.54 14.57
N ASP A 155 -5.11 23.67 15.09
CA ASP A 155 -5.79 24.39 16.16
C ASP A 155 -7.14 24.98 15.66
N PRO A 156 -8.29 24.62 16.29
CA PRO A 156 -9.62 24.99 15.83
C PRO A 156 -9.99 26.45 16.07
N LYS A 157 -9.14 27.23 16.75
CA LYS A 157 -9.33 28.66 17.00
C LYS A 157 -8.29 29.52 16.27
N ALA A 158 -7.09 29.00 16.02
CA ALA A 158 -6.01 29.68 15.29
C ALA A 158 -5.25 28.71 14.36
N ASN A 159 -5.81 28.44 13.18
CA ASN A 159 -5.36 27.39 12.25
C ASN A 159 -3.96 27.58 11.61
N ASN A 160 -3.27 28.68 11.90
CA ASN A 160 -1.82 28.78 11.65
C ASN A 160 -1.01 27.85 12.56
N ILE A 161 -1.57 27.46 13.71
CA ILE A 161 -0.97 26.53 14.67
C ILE A 161 -1.35 25.10 14.30
N ILE A 162 -0.32 24.26 14.17
CA ILE A 162 -0.43 22.83 13.90
C ILE A 162 0.51 22.12 14.86
N PHE A 163 0.06 21.07 15.54
CA PHE A 163 0.94 20.19 16.31
C PHE A 163 1.11 18.85 15.60
N TYR A 164 2.32 18.31 15.67
CA TYR A 164 2.67 16.98 15.17
C TYR A 164 3.41 16.19 16.26
N GLY A 165 2.91 14.99 16.53
CA GLY A 165 3.48 14.05 17.49
C GLY A 165 4.36 13.02 16.79
N ALA A 166 5.67 13.11 16.98
CA ALA A 166 6.63 12.29 16.24
C ALA A 166 6.94 10.93 16.93
N ARG A 167 7.31 9.95 16.09
CA ARG A 167 7.82 8.62 16.48
C ARG A 167 9.27 8.67 17.00
N SER A 168 9.80 7.51 17.39
CA SER A 168 11.24 7.28 17.62
C SER A 168 11.85 8.16 18.73
N GLY A 169 11.04 8.50 19.74
CA GLY A 169 11.46 9.39 20.84
C GLY A 169 11.60 10.87 20.46
N ASN A 170 11.20 11.27 19.25
CA ASN A 170 11.33 12.66 18.80
C ASN A 170 10.35 13.60 19.54
N GLY A 171 9.20 13.10 20.02
CA GLY A 171 8.26 13.86 20.84
C GLY A 171 7.43 14.88 20.07
N LEU A 172 7.01 15.95 20.74
CA LEU A 172 6.03 16.91 20.20
C LEU A 172 6.69 18.05 19.39
N TYR A 173 6.13 18.37 18.23
CA TYR A 173 6.50 19.48 17.37
C TYR A 173 5.30 20.42 17.13
N LYS A 174 5.58 21.70 16.89
CA LYS A 174 4.60 22.75 16.63
C LYS A 174 5.02 23.61 15.44
N SER A 175 4.10 23.82 14.51
CA SER A 175 4.09 24.90 13.52
C SER A 175 3.33 26.10 14.08
N SER A 176 3.64 27.30 13.60
CA SER A 176 2.85 28.52 13.85
C SER A 176 2.62 29.34 12.57
N ASP A 177 2.90 28.74 11.41
CA ASP A 177 2.97 29.36 10.09
C ASP A 177 2.28 28.51 9.01
N TYR A 178 1.19 27.81 9.38
CA TYR A 178 0.43 26.90 8.49
C TYR A 178 1.27 25.74 7.93
N GLY A 179 2.19 25.22 8.75
CA GLY A 179 2.98 24.03 8.45
C GLY A 179 4.24 24.28 7.63
N ALA A 180 4.60 25.54 7.35
CA ALA A 180 5.81 25.90 6.61
C ALA A 180 7.09 25.66 7.41
N SER A 181 7.03 25.65 8.75
CA SER A 181 8.12 25.20 9.61
C SER A 181 7.64 24.56 10.91
N PHE A 182 8.39 23.58 11.42
CA PHE A 182 8.07 22.88 12.67
C PHE A 182 9.23 22.98 13.68
N ALA A 183 8.91 23.37 14.91
CA ALA A 183 9.86 23.44 16.02
C ALA A 183 9.48 22.46 17.14
N LYS A 184 10.47 21.80 17.76
CA LYS A 184 10.26 20.88 18.89
C LYS A 184 9.75 21.64 20.12
N VAL A 185 8.64 21.19 20.69
CA VAL A 185 8.02 21.74 21.90
C VAL A 185 8.80 21.26 23.12
N LYS A 186 9.90 21.95 23.45
CA LYS A 186 10.83 21.56 24.53
C LYS A 186 10.18 21.41 25.91
N ALA A 187 9.04 22.06 26.16
CA ALA A 187 8.28 21.94 27.39
C ALA A 187 7.54 20.59 27.53
N PHE A 188 7.37 19.83 26.44
CA PHE A 188 6.77 18.51 26.45
C PHE A 188 7.87 17.43 26.55
N THR A 189 8.01 16.82 27.72
CA THR A 189 9.15 15.95 28.06
C THR A 189 8.86 14.45 28.03
N TRP A 190 7.67 14.05 27.56
CA TRP A 190 7.20 12.65 27.52
C TRP A 190 7.11 12.14 26.07
N PRO A 191 8.22 11.77 25.42
CA PRO A 191 8.22 11.51 23.98
C PRO A 191 7.58 10.17 23.56
N GLY A 192 7.09 9.35 24.51
CA GLY A 192 6.67 7.97 24.30
C GLY A 192 7.86 7.01 24.20
N LYS A 193 7.79 5.89 24.91
CA LYS A 193 8.88 4.89 24.99
C LYS A 193 8.46 3.48 24.63
N TYR A 194 7.16 3.21 24.52
CA TYR A 194 6.66 1.87 24.23
C TYR A 194 6.86 1.55 22.74
N PHE A 195 7.35 0.35 22.48
CA PHE A 195 7.54 -0.29 21.18
C PHE A 195 7.04 -1.74 21.26
N GLN A 196 6.82 -2.40 20.12
CA GLN A 196 6.17 -3.72 20.07
C GLN A 196 7.07 -4.85 20.59
N ASP A 197 8.28 -4.99 20.03
CA ASP A 197 9.24 -6.03 20.38
C ASP A 197 10.67 -5.58 20.05
N ALA A 198 11.63 -5.83 20.94
CA ALA A 198 13.04 -5.52 20.73
C ALA A 198 13.76 -6.48 19.75
N SER A 199 13.12 -7.59 19.35
CA SER A 199 13.74 -8.64 18.54
C SER A 199 14.05 -8.26 17.09
N SER A 200 13.44 -7.20 16.56
CA SER A 200 13.61 -6.73 15.17
C SER A 200 13.65 -5.20 15.10
N SER A 201 14.46 -4.65 14.19
CA SER A 201 14.52 -3.20 13.92
C SER A 201 13.22 -2.61 13.40
N TYR A 202 12.30 -3.46 12.90
CA TYR A 202 10.96 -3.05 12.49
C TYR A 202 9.98 -2.91 13.68
N THR A 203 10.19 -3.66 14.77
CA THR A 203 9.28 -3.71 15.92
C THR A 203 9.80 -2.95 17.15
N SER A 204 11.09 -2.56 17.15
CA SER A 204 11.79 -2.00 18.30
C SER A 204 11.78 -0.46 18.38
N ASP A 205 11.17 0.23 17.40
CA ASP A 205 11.10 1.69 17.39
C ASP A 205 9.91 2.21 18.24
N PRO A 206 10.12 3.15 19.18
CA PRO A 206 9.02 3.73 19.96
C PRO A 206 7.97 4.42 19.08
N VAL A 207 6.70 4.07 19.27
CA VAL A 207 5.58 4.67 18.50
C VAL A 207 5.40 6.16 18.85
N GLY A 208 5.87 6.57 20.03
CA GLY A 208 6.02 7.98 20.41
C GLY A 208 4.72 8.62 20.88
N ILE A 209 4.33 9.74 20.27
CA ILE A 209 3.07 10.42 20.58
C ILE A 209 1.90 9.70 19.88
N ALA A 210 0.80 9.48 20.60
CA ALA A 210 -0.36 8.76 20.09
C ALA A 210 -1.30 9.66 19.28
N TRP A 211 -1.81 10.73 19.89
CA TRP A 211 -2.81 11.62 19.32
C TRP A 211 -2.79 13.00 19.99
N ILE A 212 -3.33 14.01 19.31
CA ILE A 212 -3.43 15.39 19.82
C ILE A 212 -4.87 15.89 19.63
N THR A 213 -5.52 16.32 20.72
CA THR A 213 -6.94 16.66 20.73
C THR A 213 -7.20 17.99 21.43
N PHE A 214 -7.74 18.95 20.70
CA PHE A 214 -8.08 20.28 21.21
C PHE A 214 -9.44 20.30 21.90
N ASP A 215 -9.54 20.99 23.05
CA ASP A 215 -10.85 21.31 23.64
C ASP A 215 -11.47 22.51 22.92
N THR A 216 -12.32 22.20 21.94
CA THR A 216 -13.03 23.18 21.10
C THR A 216 -13.98 24.09 21.88
N THR A 217 -14.28 23.81 23.15
CA THR A 217 -15.09 24.67 24.02
C THR A 217 -14.28 25.78 24.70
N THR A 218 -12.95 25.75 24.58
CA THR A 218 -12.04 26.77 25.15
C THR A 218 -11.50 27.74 24.09
N GLY A 219 -11.03 28.90 24.54
CA GLY A 219 -10.40 29.91 23.69
C GLY A 219 -11.35 30.75 22.84
N THR A 220 -10.77 31.68 22.08
CA THR A 220 -11.48 32.61 21.19
C THR A 220 -10.94 32.52 19.77
N LYS A 221 -11.79 32.74 18.76
CA LYS A 221 -11.36 32.73 17.34
C LYS A 221 -10.25 33.76 17.10
N GLY A 222 -9.18 33.35 16.43
CA GLY A 222 -7.98 34.16 16.17
C GLY A 222 -6.92 34.09 17.28
N THR A 223 -7.14 33.30 18.34
CA THR A 223 -6.17 33.05 19.42
C THR A 223 -5.98 31.55 19.60
N ALA A 224 -4.79 31.12 20.02
CA ALA A 224 -4.50 29.71 20.26
C ALA A 224 -5.48 29.08 21.27
N THR A 225 -5.85 27.82 21.05
CA THR A 225 -6.75 27.08 21.93
C THR A 225 -6.04 26.78 23.27
N PRO A 226 -6.55 27.25 24.42
CA PRO A 226 -5.87 27.10 25.70
C PRO A 226 -5.67 25.64 26.12
N ARG A 227 -6.73 24.81 26.02
CA ARG A 227 -6.68 23.41 26.46
C ARG A 227 -6.43 22.46 25.30
N ILE A 228 -5.35 21.70 25.44
CA ILE A 228 -4.88 20.71 24.47
C ILE A 228 -4.61 19.42 25.24
N PHE A 229 -5.17 18.30 24.82
CA PHE A 229 -4.86 16.96 25.31
C PHE A 229 -3.91 16.25 24.37
N ILE A 230 -3.00 15.43 24.92
CA ILE A 230 -2.06 14.62 24.17
C ILE A 230 -2.02 13.21 24.78
N GLY A 231 -2.26 12.20 23.94
CA GLY A 231 -1.94 10.82 24.26
C GLY A 231 -0.49 10.49 23.88
N VAL A 232 0.16 9.67 24.68
CA VAL A 232 1.55 9.23 24.52
C VAL A 232 1.57 7.70 24.59
N VAL A 233 2.28 7.05 23.68
CA VAL A 233 2.43 5.59 23.68
C VAL A 233 3.47 5.18 24.73
N ASP A 234 2.99 5.08 25.97
CA ASP A 234 3.72 4.70 27.17
C ASP A 234 2.76 3.98 28.14
N ALA A 235 3.21 2.89 28.77
CA ALA A 235 2.37 2.08 29.67
C ALA A 235 2.23 2.68 31.09
N GLY A 236 2.94 3.77 31.38
CA GLY A 236 2.80 4.55 32.61
C GLY A 236 1.80 5.70 32.45
N GLN A 237 2.26 6.93 32.69
CA GLN A 237 1.48 8.14 32.46
C GLN A 237 1.38 8.41 30.96
N SER A 238 0.18 8.30 30.38
CA SER A 238 -0.01 8.32 28.94
C SER A 238 -0.82 9.52 28.44
N VAL A 239 -1.68 10.12 29.27
CA VAL A 239 -2.53 11.27 28.90
C VAL A 239 -2.07 12.54 29.60
N PHE A 240 -1.71 13.54 28.79
CA PHE A 240 -1.23 14.85 29.21
C PHE A 240 -2.15 15.96 28.74
N LYS A 241 -2.12 17.10 29.41
CA LYS A 241 -2.80 18.32 28.98
C LYS A 241 -1.96 19.58 29.19
N SER A 242 -2.22 20.56 28.34
CA SER A 242 -1.92 21.97 28.59
C SER A 242 -3.24 22.70 28.90
N GLU A 243 -3.16 23.79 29.66
CA GLU A 243 -4.26 24.76 29.87
C GLU A 243 -3.87 26.17 29.38
N ASP A 244 -2.68 26.31 28.77
CA ASP A 244 -2.03 27.57 28.40
C ASP A 244 -1.48 27.57 26.96
N SER A 245 -2.17 26.89 26.03
CA SER A 245 -1.85 26.81 24.59
C SER A 245 -0.51 26.12 24.26
N GLY A 246 -0.10 25.19 25.13
CA GLY A 246 1.08 24.34 24.99
C GLY A 246 2.37 24.93 25.55
N VAL A 247 2.29 25.92 26.45
CA VAL A 247 3.46 26.51 27.12
C VAL A 247 3.91 25.63 28.29
N THR A 248 2.98 25.14 29.11
CA THR A 248 3.19 24.14 30.14
C THR A 248 2.31 22.92 29.90
N TRP A 249 2.75 21.78 30.45
CA TRP A 249 2.14 20.47 30.26
C TRP A 249 2.14 19.71 31.58
N ALA A 250 1.02 19.05 31.89
CA ALA A 250 0.84 18.24 33.08
C ALA A 250 0.11 16.93 32.73
N TRP A 251 0.42 15.87 33.47
CA TRP A 251 -0.34 14.62 33.42
C TRP A 251 -1.80 14.85 33.83
N VAL A 252 -2.75 14.17 33.18
CA VAL A 252 -4.18 14.26 33.52
C VAL A 252 -4.45 13.37 34.74
N SER A 253 -4.33 13.98 35.93
CA SER A 253 -4.48 13.30 37.22
C SER A 253 -5.72 12.41 37.29
N GLY A 254 -5.53 11.19 37.82
CA GLY A 254 -6.55 10.16 37.93
C GLY A 254 -6.68 9.24 36.72
N GLU A 255 -5.84 9.40 35.68
CA GLU A 255 -5.79 8.48 34.54
C GLU A 255 -5.60 7.03 35.03
N PRO A 256 -6.32 6.04 34.46
CA PRO A 256 -6.14 4.62 34.79
C PRO A 256 -4.70 4.16 34.52
N GLN A 257 -4.02 3.66 35.55
CA GLN A 257 -2.63 3.15 35.44
C GLN A 257 -2.63 1.62 35.35
N LEU A 258 -3.20 1.09 34.27
CA LEU A 258 -3.37 -0.36 34.04
C LEU A 258 -2.22 -1.03 33.27
N GLY A 259 -1.20 -0.27 32.83
CA GLY A 259 -0.13 -0.79 31.97
C GLY A 259 -0.50 -0.84 30.48
N PHE A 260 -1.59 -0.19 30.08
CA PHE A 260 -2.07 -0.11 28.71
C PHE A 260 -1.70 1.23 28.06
N ILE A 261 -1.71 1.28 26.73
CA ILE A 261 -1.37 2.46 25.93
C ILE A 261 -2.61 3.03 25.22
N PRO A 262 -2.72 4.36 25.05
CA PRO A 262 -3.91 5.00 24.50
C PRO A 262 -3.89 4.99 22.96
N HIS A 263 -4.90 4.38 22.32
CA HIS A 263 -5.02 4.31 20.86
C HIS A 263 -5.65 5.57 20.26
N LYS A 264 -6.77 6.01 20.83
CA LYS A 264 -7.52 7.20 20.40
C LYS A 264 -7.87 8.07 21.60
N GLY A 265 -8.01 9.38 21.37
CA GLY A 265 -8.49 10.35 22.35
C GLY A 265 -9.47 11.32 21.71
N VAL A 266 -10.77 11.08 21.82
CA VAL A 266 -11.81 11.86 21.13
C VAL A 266 -12.59 12.71 22.13
N PHE A 267 -12.70 14.02 21.87
CA PHE A 267 -13.37 14.96 22.76
C PHE A 267 -14.81 15.23 22.31
N SER A 268 -15.77 15.04 23.22
CA SER A 268 -17.18 15.41 23.06
C SER A 268 -17.40 16.84 23.60
N PRO A 269 -17.62 17.85 22.73
CA PRO A 269 -17.79 19.23 23.17
C PRO A 269 -19.11 19.46 23.91
N GLY A 270 -20.16 18.71 23.55
CA GLY A 270 -21.47 18.80 24.18
C GLY A 270 -21.48 18.28 25.62
N GLU A 271 -20.64 17.29 25.94
CA GLU A 271 -20.52 16.72 27.29
C GLU A 271 -19.35 17.32 28.09
N LYS A 272 -18.40 17.97 27.41
CA LYS A 272 -17.10 18.38 27.95
C LYS A 272 -16.32 17.19 28.50
N THR A 273 -16.26 16.13 27.70
CA THR A 273 -15.71 14.83 28.07
C THR A 273 -14.70 14.36 27.03
N LEU A 274 -13.52 13.92 27.47
CA LEU A 274 -12.55 13.22 26.65
C LEU A 274 -12.76 11.71 26.81
N TYR A 275 -12.93 11.00 25.70
CA TYR A 275 -12.99 9.54 25.63
C TYR A 275 -11.65 8.99 25.17
N VAL A 276 -11.12 7.97 25.84
CA VAL A 276 -9.81 7.38 25.53
C VAL A 276 -9.90 5.85 25.48
N THR A 277 -9.58 5.26 24.32
CA THR A 277 -9.41 3.81 24.16
C THR A 277 -7.99 3.40 24.53
N TYR A 278 -7.87 2.24 25.18
CA TYR A 278 -6.59 1.64 25.56
C TYR A 278 -6.48 0.19 25.08
N ALA A 279 -5.25 -0.22 24.74
CA ALA A 279 -4.89 -1.61 24.47
C ALA A 279 -3.54 -1.96 25.13
N ASN A 280 -3.25 -3.25 25.29
CA ASN A 280 -2.00 -3.73 25.89
C ASN A 280 -0.82 -3.87 24.90
N SER A 281 -1.03 -3.55 23.62
CA SER A 281 -0.03 -3.57 22.54
C SER A 281 -0.40 -2.55 21.47
N VAL A 282 0.51 -2.26 20.53
CA VAL A 282 0.43 -1.10 19.62
C VAL A 282 -0.45 -1.30 18.39
N GLY A 283 -0.85 -2.51 18.06
CA GLY A 283 -1.56 -2.80 16.82
C GLY A 283 -0.71 -2.57 15.55
N PRO A 284 -1.30 -2.73 14.36
CA PRO A 284 -2.73 -3.01 14.15
C PRO A 284 -3.11 -4.48 14.33
N TYR A 285 -2.14 -5.42 14.37
CA TYR A 285 -2.42 -6.87 14.32
C TYR A 285 -2.63 -7.55 15.67
N ASP A 286 -2.14 -6.94 16.75
CA ASP A 286 -2.20 -7.45 18.11
C ASP A 286 -3.20 -6.65 18.98
N GLY A 287 -3.27 -6.99 20.26
CA GLY A 287 -4.17 -6.40 21.24
C GLY A 287 -5.06 -7.47 21.84
N THR A 288 -4.74 -7.87 23.06
CA THR A 288 -5.38 -8.99 23.78
C THR A 288 -6.02 -8.58 25.10
N ASN A 289 -5.87 -7.32 25.50
CA ASN A 289 -6.57 -6.72 26.63
C ASN A 289 -6.59 -5.19 26.48
N GLY A 290 -7.54 -4.51 27.12
CA GLY A 290 -7.69 -3.06 27.06
C GLY A 290 -8.95 -2.56 27.78
N THR A 291 -9.11 -1.25 27.83
CA THR A 291 -10.27 -0.57 28.44
C THR A 291 -10.67 0.68 27.65
N LEU A 292 -11.88 1.19 27.88
CA LEU A 292 -12.34 2.49 27.40
C LEU A 292 -12.74 3.34 28.61
N HIS A 293 -12.21 4.56 28.69
CA HIS A 293 -12.49 5.48 29.80
C HIS A 293 -12.99 6.84 29.31
N LYS A 294 -13.79 7.50 30.16
CA LYS A 294 -14.22 8.90 29.99
C LYS A 294 -13.63 9.80 31.07
N TYR A 295 -13.11 10.96 30.69
CA TYR A 295 -12.63 12.03 31.57
C TYR A 295 -13.49 13.27 31.39
N ASN A 296 -14.26 13.64 32.43
CA ASN A 296 -15.01 14.89 32.40
C ASN A 296 -14.11 16.06 32.81
N VAL A 297 -13.91 17.03 31.92
CA VAL A 297 -12.93 18.11 32.13
C VAL A 297 -13.41 19.17 33.14
N THR A 298 -14.69 19.14 33.52
CA THR A 298 -15.27 20.09 34.48
C THR A 298 -15.13 19.56 35.92
N SER A 299 -15.38 18.27 36.15
CA SER A 299 -15.20 17.65 37.47
C SER A 299 -13.78 17.11 37.71
N GLY A 300 -13.01 16.88 36.64
CA GLY A 300 -11.69 16.24 36.72
C GLY A 300 -11.74 14.74 37.04
N VAL A 301 -12.89 14.09 36.82
CA VAL A 301 -13.13 12.68 37.17
C VAL A 301 -12.99 11.78 35.94
N TRP A 302 -12.25 10.69 36.11
CA TRP A 302 -12.21 9.55 35.20
C TRP A 302 -13.23 8.49 35.59
N ALA A 303 -13.84 7.83 34.61
CA ALA A 303 -14.68 6.64 34.80
C ALA A 303 -14.32 5.57 33.75
N ASP A 304 -14.34 4.30 34.16
CA ASP A 304 -14.36 3.14 33.26
C ASP A 304 -15.76 3.00 32.65
N ILE A 305 -15.80 2.79 31.34
CA ILE A 305 -17.01 2.57 30.54
C ILE A 305 -16.76 1.46 29.51
N SER A 306 -15.86 0.52 29.79
CA SER A 306 -15.49 -0.56 28.88
C SER A 306 -16.71 -1.45 28.57
N PRO A 307 -17.05 -1.72 27.29
CA PRO A 307 -18.14 -2.63 26.92
C PRO A 307 -18.02 -4.03 27.53
N THR A 308 -16.80 -4.57 27.52
CA THR A 308 -16.47 -5.85 28.15
C THR A 308 -15.60 -5.63 29.40
N PRO A 309 -15.90 -6.26 30.55
CA PRO A 309 -15.10 -6.14 31.77
C PRO A 309 -13.65 -6.59 31.57
N LEU A 310 -12.71 -5.88 32.22
CA LEU A 310 -11.26 -6.12 32.18
C LEU A 310 -10.84 -7.58 32.42
N ALA A 311 -11.57 -8.30 33.30
CA ALA A 311 -11.30 -9.69 33.65
C ALA A 311 -11.82 -10.72 32.63
N SER A 312 -12.54 -10.27 31.60
CA SER A 312 -13.20 -11.13 30.60
C SER A 312 -12.92 -10.72 29.15
N THR A 313 -12.36 -9.53 28.92
CA THR A 313 -11.90 -9.13 27.58
C THR A 313 -10.68 -9.96 27.15
N TYR A 314 -10.62 -10.24 25.86
CA TYR A 314 -9.52 -10.93 25.17
C TYR A 314 -9.00 -10.10 23.97
N TYR A 315 -9.39 -8.82 23.93
CA TYR A 315 -9.00 -7.81 22.96
C TYR A 315 -8.76 -6.47 23.65
N GLY A 316 -7.98 -5.58 23.03
CA GLY A 316 -7.94 -4.16 23.35
C GLY A 316 -9.05 -3.37 22.67
N TYR A 317 -9.02 -2.04 22.78
CA TYR A 317 -9.91 -1.16 22.02
C TYR A 317 -9.11 -0.22 21.13
N GLY A 318 -9.47 -0.15 19.85
CA GLY A 318 -8.80 0.65 18.83
C GLY A 318 -9.66 1.84 18.43
N GLY A 319 -10.35 1.73 17.30
CA GLY A 319 -11.21 2.76 16.72
C GLY A 319 -12.28 3.28 17.67
N LEU A 320 -12.45 4.60 17.70
CA LEU A 320 -13.35 5.33 18.60
C LEU A 320 -14.00 6.49 17.83
N ALA A 321 -15.32 6.56 17.85
CA ALA A 321 -16.09 7.66 17.26
C ALA A 321 -17.08 8.27 18.26
N VAL A 322 -17.31 9.57 18.16
CA VAL A 322 -18.31 10.33 18.93
C VAL A 322 -19.23 11.04 17.95
N ASP A 323 -20.54 10.95 18.17
CA ASP A 323 -21.54 11.66 17.38
C ASP A 323 -21.64 13.13 17.86
N LEU A 324 -21.19 14.07 17.04
CA LEU A 324 -21.22 15.50 17.38
C LEU A 324 -22.63 16.12 17.32
N GLN A 325 -23.60 15.46 16.68
CA GLN A 325 -25.00 15.89 16.66
C GLN A 325 -25.78 15.33 17.86
N ARG A 326 -25.31 14.23 18.46
CA ARG A 326 -25.96 13.53 19.59
C ARG A 326 -24.98 13.31 20.76
N PRO A 327 -24.72 14.34 21.58
CA PRO A 327 -23.90 14.21 22.79
C PRO A 327 -24.35 13.02 23.66
N GLY A 328 -23.39 12.21 24.11
CA GLY A 328 -23.63 10.92 24.77
C GLY A 328 -23.70 9.73 23.82
N THR A 329 -23.69 9.93 22.50
CA THR A 329 -23.62 8.83 21.52
C THR A 329 -22.18 8.63 21.03
N LEU A 330 -21.70 7.39 21.13
CA LEU A 330 -20.36 6.99 20.74
C LEU A 330 -20.28 5.52 20.29
N MET A 331 -19.24 5.19 19.54
CA MET A 331 -18.94 3.83 19.10
C MET A 331 -17.47 3.50 19.34
N VAL A 332 -17.19 2.22 19.63
CA VAL A 332 -15.82 1.72 19.83
C VAL A 332 -15.67 0.33 19.19
N ALA A 333 -14.53 0.09 18.54
CA ALA A 333 -14.16 -1.22 18.00
C ALA A 333 -13.15 -1.92 18.91
N ALA A 334 -13.23 -3.25 18.96
CA ALA A 334 -12.17 -4.07 19.50
C ALA A 334 -10.90 -4.01 18.62
N LEU A 335 -9.76 -4.36 19.23
CA LEU A 335 -8.45 -4.44 18.60
C LEU A 335 -7.67 -5.56 19.29
N ASN A 336 -7.69 -6.81 18.82
CA ASN A 336 -8.50 -7.34 17.71
C ASN A 336 -9.31 -8.53 18.20
N CYS A 337 -10.60 -8.57 17.88
CA CYS A 337 -11.44 -9.75 18.03
C CYS A 337 -11.32 -10.63 16.77
N TRP A 338 -10.17 -11.30 16.60
CA TRP A 338 -9.87 -12.16 15.45
C TRP A 338 -10.81 -13.36 15.25
N TRP A 339 -11.64 -13.69 16.25
CA TRP A 339 -12.61 -14.78 16.21
C TRP A 339 -13.76 -14.50 17.18
N PRO A 340 -15.03 -14.78 16.82
CA PRO A 340 -15.48 -15.31 15.53
C PRO A 340 -15.45 -14.29 14.38
N ASP A 341 -15.50 -13.00 14.71
CA ASP A 341 -15.39 -11.83 13.81
C ASP A 341 -15.12 -10.59 14.68
N GLU A 342 -14.68 -9.48 14.09
CA GLU A 342 -14.46 -8.23 14.84
C GLU A 342 -15.75 -7.73 15.51
N ILE A 343 -15.62 -7.04 16.65
CA ILE A 343 -16.78 -6.51 17.38
C ILE A 343 -16.73 -4.98 17.49
N ILE A 344 -17.80 -4.35 17.02
CA ILE A 344 -18.07 -2.92 17.17
C ILE A 344 -19.20 -2.76 18.18
N TRP A 345 -19.04 -1.83 19.11
CA TRP A 345 -19.99 -1.50 20.16
C TRP A 345 -20.52 -0.08 19.96
N ARG A 346 -21.80 0.13 20.28
CA ARG A 346 -22.47 1.44 20.28
C ARG A 346 -23.09 1.74 21.64
N SER A 347 -22.98 2.99 22.08
CA SER A 347 -23.66 3.54 23.26
C SER A 347 -24.35 4.85 22.90
N THR A 348 -25.49 5.12 23.53
CA THR A 348 -26.27 6.37 23.40
C THR A 348 -26.43 7.10 24.75
N ASN A 349 -25.69 6.66 25.76
CA ASN A 349 -25.73 7.18 27.14
C ASN A 349 -24.32 7.30 27.74
N SER A 350 -23.39 7.89 26.99
CA SER A 350 -22.03 8.22 27.41
C SER A 350 -21.21 7.00 27.89
N GLY A 351 -21.51 5.81 27.39
CA GLY A 351 -20.85 4.55 27.75
C GLY A 351 -21.38 3.86 29.00
N ASP A 352 -22.52 4.30 29.56
CA ASP A 352 -23.12 3.65 30.73
C ASP A 352 -23.74 2.29 30.37
N THR A 353 -24.20 2.10 29.12
CA THR A 353 -24.56 0.79 28.55
C THR A 353 -24.12 0.70 27.08
N TRP A 354 -23.88 -0.52 26.61
CA TRP A 354 -23.42 -0.82 25.25
C TRP A 354 -24.29 -1.87 24.56
N SER A 355 -24.36 -1.77 23.24
CA SER A 355 -24.94 -2.77 22.33
C SER A 355 -23.88 -3.19 21.31
N PRO A 356 -23.67 -4.49 21.06
CA PRO A 356 -22.70 -4.98 20.08
C PRO A 356 -23.32 -5.09 18.68
N ILE A 357 -22.48 -5.17 17.66
CA ILE A 357 -22.91 -5.37 16.25
C ILE A 357 -23.30 -6.84 15.94
N TRP A 358 -22.92 -7.78 16.82
CA TRP A 358 -23.38 -9.17 16.83
C TRP A 358 -23.24 -9.74 18.25
N GLU A 359 -23.99 -10.79 18.59
CA GLU A 359 -23.77 -11.55 19.83
C GLU A 359 -24.11 -13.03 19.68
N PHE A 360 -23.56 -13.90 20.53
CA PHE A 360 -23.91 -15.31 20.56
C PHE A 360 -25.33 -15.54 21.12
N ASN A 361 -26.19 -16.18 20.33
CA ASN A 361 -27.52 -16.65 20.73
C ASN A 361 -27.46 -18.11 21.20
N GLY A 362 -26.54 -18.39 22.12
CA GLY A 362 -26.11 -19.74 22.48
C GLY A 362 -25.17 -20.35 21.42
N TYR A 363 -23.93 -20.66 21.82
CA TYR A 363 -22.92 -21.17 20.88
C TYR A 363 -23.39 -22.45 20.15
N PRO A 364 -23.22 -22.56 18.81
CA PRO A 364 -22.52 -21.63 17.92
C PRO A 364 -23.41 -20.58 17.22
N ALA A 365 -24.69 -20.46 17.55
CA ALA A 365 -25.58 -19.50 16.88
C ALA A 365 -25.21 -18.05 17.22
N ILE A 366 -25.30 -17.15 16.23
CA ILE A 366 -25.03 -15.71 16.37
C ILE A 366 -26.26 -14.93 15.89
N ASN A 367 -26.66 -13.92 16.66
CA ASN A 367 -27.51 -12.83 16.18
C ASN A 367 -26.60 -11.80 15.50
N TYR A 368 -26.80 -11.56 14.20
CA TYR A 368 -26.14 -10.49 13.47
C TYR A 368 -27.05 -9.26 13.44
N TYR A 369 -26.54 -8.13 13.91
CA TYR A 369 -27.28 -6.87 13.96
C TYR A 369 -26.93 -5.96 12.78
N TYR A 370 -26.72 -6.59 11.62
CA TYR A 370 -26.41 -5.92 10.37
C TYR A 370 -26.86 -6.70 9.13
N GLY A 371 -27.14 -5.97 8.04
CA GLY A 371 -27.07 -6.45 6.66
C GLY A 371 -25.67 -6.25 6.08
N TYR A 372 -25.31 -7.02 5.05
CA TYR A 372 -23.96 -7.00 4.45
C TYR A 372 -24.06 -6.79 2.93
N ASP A 373 -23.49 -5.69 2.42
CA ASP A 373 -23.51 -5.30 1.00
C ASP A 373 -22.08 -5.10 0.47
N VAL A 374 -21.55 -6.13 -0.16
CA VAL A 374 -20.24 -6.10 -0.84
C VAL A 374 -20.37 -6.06 -2.36
N THR A 375 -21.50 -5.59 -2.92
CA THR A 375 -21.72 -5.55 -4.37
C THR A 375 -20.68 -4.73 -5.15
N ASN A 376 -20.01 -3.77 -4.51
CA ASN A 376 -18.91 -2.99 -5.08
C ASN A 376 -17.55 -3.73 -5.14
N ALA A 377 -17.40 -4.82 -4.37
CA ALA A 377 -16.18 -5.61 -4.22
C ALA A 377 -16.53 -7.04 -3.75
N PRO A 378 -17.16 -7.87 -4.62
CA PRO A 378 -17.78 -9.12 -4.17
C PRO A 378 -16.80 -10.13 -3.56
N TRP A 379 -15.53 -10.07 -3.99
CA TRP A 379 -14.43 -10.89 -3.47
C TRP A 379 -14.20 -10.78 -1.95
N LEU A 380 -14.76 -9.77 -1.27
CA LEU A 380 -14.74 -9.63 0.20
C LEU A 380 -15.50 -10.74 0.93
N ILE A 381 -16.24 -11.61 0.23
CA ILE A 381 -16.78 -12.85 0.79
C ILE A 381 -16.42 -14.04 -0.10
N ASP A 382 -15.70 -15.02 0.46
CA ASP A 382 -15.45 -16.30 -0.20
C ASP A 382 -16.61 -17.26 0.14
N GLU A 383 -17.60 -17.35 -0.75
CA GLU A 383 -18.74 -18.26 -0.63
C GLU A 383 -18.35 -19.75 -0.63
N THR A 384 -17.08 -20.08 -0.91
CA THR A 384 -16.56 -21.46 -0.85
C THR A 384 -15.95 -21.83 0.50
N LEU A 385 -15.83 -20.88 1.44
CA LEU A 385 -15.34 -21.15 2.79
C LEU A 385 -16.25 -22.10 3.56
N THR A 386 -15.64 -23.10 4.19
CA THR A 386 -16.32 -24.06 5.09
C THR A 386 -16.03 -23.78 6.57
N ALA A 387 -15.65 -22.54 6.91
CA ALA A 387 -15.41 -22.13 8.29
C ALA A 387 -16.74 -22.00 9.05
N GLU A 388 -16.75 -22.29 10.36
CA GLU A 388 -17.95 -22.14 11.21
C GLU A 388 -18.44 -20.68 11.26
N PHE A 389 -17.49 -19.74 11.22
CA PHE A 389 -17.75 -18.30 11.19
C PHE A 389 -17.01 -17.67 10.00
N THR A 390 -17.65 -16.71 9.35
CA THR A 390 -17.08 -15.90 8.27
C THR A 390 -16.92 -14.49 8.79
N SER A 391 -15.70 -13.93 8.73
CA SER A 391 -15.49 -12.53 9.07
C SER A 391 -16.19 -11.63 8.04
N ARG A 392 -16.94 -10.64 8.53
CA ARG A 392 -17.74 -9.68 7.75
C ARG A 392 -17.66 -8.28 8.33
N VAL A 393 -17.65 -8.15 9.66
CA VAL A 393 -17.33 -6.89 10.33
C VAL A 393 -15.89 -6.50 9.97
N GLY A 394 -14.96 -7.46 9.97
CA GLY A 394 -13.60 -7.30 9.46
C GLY A 394 -12.55 -7.60 10.51
N TRP A 395 -11.49 -6.80 10.53
CA TRP A 395 -10.36 -6.88 11.46
C TRP A 395 -9.51 -5.62 11.36
N MET A 396 -8.62 -5.36 12.34
CA MET A 396 -7.73 -4.19 12.39
C MET A 396 -8.51 -2.85 12.42
N VAL A 397 -9.66 -2.80 13.10
CA VAL A 397 -10.55 -1.62 13.08
C VAL A 397 -10.03 -0.49 13.98
N GLU A 398 -8.99 0.18 13.49
CA GLU A 398 -8.39 1.38 14.08
C GLU A 398 -9.04 2.66 13.55
N ALA A 399 -9.53 2.69 12.31
CA ALA A 399 -10.32 3.78 11.80
C ALA A 399 -11.81 3.52 12.06
N LEU A 400 -12.47 4.39 12.82
CA LEU A 400 -13.92 4.38 13.04
C LEU A 400 -14.37 5.84 13.16
N SER A 401 -15.43 6.24 12.47
CA SER A 401 -15.89 7.62 12.40
C SER A 401 -17.39 7.73 12.13
N ILE A 402 -18.02 8.73 12.72
CA ILE A 402 -19.39 9.18 12.43
C ILE A 402 -19.25 10.57 11.79
N ASP A 403 -20.02 10.84 10.72
CA ASP A 403 -20.00 12.13 10.05
C ASP A 403 -20.50 13.22 11.02
N PRO A 404 -19.71 14.29 11.28
CA PRO A 404 -20.10 15.36 12.20
C PRO A 404 -21.34 16.15 11.74
N PHE A 405 -21.81 15.95 10.51
CA PHE A 405 -23.01 16.56 9.93
C PHE A 405 -24.15 15.57 9.65
N ASP A 406 -23.99 14.28 9.94
CA ASP A 406 -25.03 13.27 9.74
C ASP A 406 -24.84 12.04 10.65
N SER A 407 -25.60 11.96 11.74
CA SER A 407 -25.60 10.79 12.65
C SER A 407 -25.88 9.43 11.99
N ASN A 408 -26.38 9.38 10.74
CA ASN A 408 -26.55 8.13 10.01
C ASN A 408 -25.30 7.71 9.22
N HIS A 409 -24.48 8.66 8.80
CA HIS A 409 -23.31 8.40 7.97
C HIS A 409 -22.12 8.02 8.85
N TRP A 410 -21.57 6.84 8.63
CA TRP A 410 -20.44 6.31 9.38
C TRP A 410 -19.54 5.48 8.48
N LEU A 411 -18.25 5.51 8.80
CA LEU A 411 -17.19 4.86 8.06
C LEU A 411 -16.22 4.21 9.02
N TYR A 412 -15.70 3.04 8.66
CA TYR A 412 -14.61 2.39 9.38
C TYR A 412 -13.69 1.65 8.42
N GLY A 413 -12.40 1.62 8.77
CA GLY A 413 -11.37 0.93 8.02
C GLY A 413 -11.13 -0.46 8.57
N THR A 414 -10.82 -1.41 7.70
CA THR A 414 -10.32 -2.74 8.05
C THR A 414 -8.96 -2.97 7.41
N GLY A 415 -8.32 -4.11 7.69
CA GLY A 415 -7.13 -4.55 6.97
C GLY A 415 -7.34 -4.92 5.48
N ALA A 416 -8.53 -4.72 4.91
CA ALA A 416 -8.81 -5.00 3.50
C ALA A 416 -9.73 -3.99 2.79
N THR A 417 -10.53 -3.16 3.49
CA THR A 417 -11.53 -2.27 2.87
C THR A 417 -11.95 -1.10 3.77
N ILE A 418 -12.73 -0.16 3.22
CA ILE A 418 -13.58 0.76 3.98
C ILE A 418 -15.01 0.21 3.96
N TYR A 419 -15.56 0.01 5.15
CA TYR A 419 -16.97 -0.26 5.37
C TYR A 419 -17.69 0.99 5.91
N GLY A 420 -19.00 1.05 5.70
CA GLY A 420 -19.84 2.11 6.22
C GLY A 420 -21.24 2.07 5.64
N SER A 421 -22.08 3.02 6.01
CA SER A 421 -23.40 3.24 5.41
C SER A 421 -23.96 4.61 5.82
N GLN A 422 -25.18 4.89 5.36
CA GLN A 422 -25.98 6.07 5.72
C GLN A 422 -27.24 5.65 6.51
N ASP A 423 -27.13 4.67 7.42
CA ASP A 423 -28.26 4.12 8.17
C ASP A 423 -28.01 3.84 9.67
N LEU A 424 -26.94 4.41 10.26
CA LEU A 424 -26.48 4.08 11.62
C LEU A 424 -27.56 4.22 12.72
N LEU A 425 -28.52 5.15 12.60
CA LEU A 425 -29.59 5.32 13.59
C LEU A 425 -30.59 4.14 13.62
N ASN A 426 -30.56 3.26 12.62
CA ASN A 426 -31.34 2.03 12.63
C ASN A 426 -30.84 1.04 13.71
N TRP A 427 -29.59 1.15 14.16
CA TRP A 427 -29.08 0.42 15.32
C TRP A 427 -29.93 0.70 16.57
N ASP A 428 -30.27 1.97 16.80
CA ASP A 428 -30.99 2.41 18.01
C ASP A 428 -32.49 2.07 17.97
N THR A 429 -33.05 1.79 16.79
CA THR A 429 -34.52 1.70 16.57
C THR A 429 -35.00 0.31 16.14
N VAL A 430 -34.30 -0.35 15.23
CA VAL A 430 -34.60 -1.71 14.74
C VAL A 430 -33.47 -2.70 14.96
N HIS A 431 -32.37 -2.26 15.57
CA HIS A 431 -31.20 -3.08 15.91
C HIS A 431 -30.57 -3.77 14.69
N ASN A 432 -30.50 -3.03 13.57
CA ASN A 432 -29.93 -3.52 12.31
C ASN A 432 -29.39 -2.34 11.48
N VAL A 433 -28.13 -2.40 11.07
CA VAL A 433 -27.46 -1.41 10.19
C VAL A 433 -26.89 -2.07 8.94
N THR A 434 -26.48 -1.30 7.93
CA THR A 434 -25.81 -1.88 6.75
C THR A 434 -24.29 -1.80 6.89
N LEU A 435 -23.60 -2.94 6.75
CA LEU A 435 -22.17 -3.01 6.49
C LEU A 435 -21.97 -3.03 4.97
N LYS A 436 -21.72 -1.86 4.36
CA LYS A 436 -21.52 -1.73 2.91
C LYS A 436 -20.08 -1.42 2.55
N SER A 437 -19.55 -2.11 1.54
CA SER A 437 -18.23 -1.79 0.98
C SER A 437 -18.29 -0.48 0.19
N VAL A 438 -17.63 0.54 0.73
CA VAL A 438 -17.63 1.94 0.24
C VAL A 438 -16.22 2.43 -0.13
N ALA A 439 -15.26 1.52 -0.30
CA ALA A 439 -13.91 1.82 -0.78
C ALA A 439 -13.81 1.93 -2.32
N ASN A 440 -14.88 2.31 -3.03
CA ASN A 440 -14.84 2.46 -4.49
C ASN A 440 -13.94 3.65 -4.88
N GLY A 441 -12.88 3.40 -5.65
CA GLY A 441 -11.86 4.41 -5.98
C GLY A 441 -10.61 4.34 -5.09
N VAL A 442 -10.67 3.63 -3.96
CA VAL A 442 -9.48 3.16 -3.25
C VAL A 442 -8.99 1.87 -3.93
N GLU A 443 -7.71 1.83 -4.27
CA GLU A 443 -7.03 0.67 -4.85
C GLU A 443 -5.65 0.62 -4.18
N GLU A 444 -5.45 -0.31 -3.25
CA GLU A 444 -4.32 -0.29 -2.30
C GLU A 444 -3.48 -1.57 -2.32
N THR A 445 -3.85 -2.57 -3.14
CA THR A 445 -3.11 -3.84 -3.18
C THR A 445 -1.63 -3.68 -3.54
N ALA A 446 -0.79 -4.49 -2.91
CA ALA A 446 0.60 -4.70 -3.34
C ALA A 446 0.66 -5.83 -4.40
N VAL A 447 1.04 -5.48 -5.62
CA VAL A 447 0.97 -6.37 -6.78
C VAL A 447 2.31 -7.06 -7.03
N LEU A 448 2.32 -8.40 -7.03
CA LEU A 448 3.54 -9.21 -7.02
C LEU A 448 3.87 -9.90 -8.35
N CYS A 449 2.87 -10.07 -9.22
CA CYS A 449 3.05 -10.51 -10.61
C CYS A 449 1.84 -10.16 -11.48
N LEU A 450 2.07 -9.80 -12.74
CA LEU A 450 1.07 -9.57 -13.76
C LEU A 450 1.40 -10.38 -15.02
N ILE A 451 0.44 -11.13 -15.55
CA ILE A 451 0.57 -11.80 -16.85
C ILE A 451 -0.67 -11.58 -17.72
N VAL A 452 -0.44 -11.37 -19.02
CA VAL A 452 -1.46 -11.39 -20.07
C VAL A 452 -1.25 -12.67 -20.86
N VAL A 453 -2.25 -13.55 -20.86
CA VAL A 453 -2.11 -14.91 -21.41
C VAL A 453 -2.81 -15.00 -22.77
N PRO A 454 -2.13 -15.44 -23.84
CA PRO A 454 -2.75 -15.53 -25.17
C PRO A 454 -4.01 -16.41 -25.18
N GLY A 455 -5.18 -15.80 -25.42
CA GLY A 455 -6.48 -16.47 -25.40
C GLY A 455 -7.17 -16.55 -24.03
N GLY A 456 -6.56 -15.99 -22.99
CA GLY A 456 -7.14 -15.86 -21.64
C GLY A 456 -7.91 -14.56 -21.42
N PRO A 457 -8.24 -14.23 -20.16
CA PRO A 457 -8.83 -12.94 -19.80
C PRO A 457 -7.85 -11.77 -20.03
N PRO A 458 -8.34 -10.51 -20.09
CA PRO A 458 -7.52 -9.30 -20.23
C PRO A 458 -6.27 -9.21 -19.35
N LEU A 459 -6.35 -9.69 -18.10
CA LEU A 459 -5.24 -9.69 -17.14
C LEU A 459 -5.41 -10.79 -16.08
N LEU A 460 -4.30 -11.37 -15.62
CA LEU A 460 -4.23 -12.14 -14.37
C LEU A 460 -3.26 -11.43 -13.42
N SER A 461 -3.63 -11.30 -12.15
CA SER A 461 -2.83 -10.60 -11.13
C SER A 461 -2.61 -11.42 -9.88
N ALA A 462 -1.35 -11.57 -9.46
CA ALA A 462 -0.98 -12.04 -8.14
C ALA A 462 -0.77 -10.84 -7.21
N VAL A 463 -1.43 -10.83 -6.07
CA VAL A 463 -1.37 -9.74 -5.08
C VAL A 463 -1.06 -10.29 -3.69
N ALA A 464 -0.57 -9.41 -2.81
CA ALA A 464 -0.50 -9.68 -1.38
C ALA A 464 -1.91 -9.68 -0.75
N ASP A 465 -2.00 -10.33 0.40
CA ASP A 465 -3.10 -10.35 1.39
C ASP A 465 -4.49 -10.87 0.92
N ILE A 466 -4.92 -10.54 -0.30
CA ILE A 466 -6.19 -10.97 -0.90
C ILE A 466 -6.01 -11.92 -2.11
N GLY A 467 -4.84 -12.58 -2.18
CA GLY A 467 -4.56 -13.70 -3.06
C GLY A 467 -4.26 -13.31 -4.51
N GLY A 468 -5.29 -13.09 -5.33
CA GLY A 468 -5.12 -12.88 -6.77
C GLY A 468 -6.39 -13.14 -7.59
N PHE A 469 -6.40 -12.60 -8.81
CA PHE A 469 -7.64 -12.40 -9.59
C PHE A 469 -7.47 -12.67 -11.08
N SER A 470 -8.57 -13.16 -11.68
CA SER A 470 -8.77 -13.24 -13.12
C SER A 470 -9.67 -12.08 -13.57
N HIS A 471 -9.10 -11.06 -14.21
CA HIS A 471 -9.81 -9.84 -14.61
C HIS A 471 -10.52 -10.02 -15.95
N SER A 472 -11.80 -10.42 -15.91
CA SER A 472 -12.67 -10.54 -17.10
C SER A 472 -13.00 -9.17 -17.73
N SER A 473 -12.98 -8.13 -16.90
CA SER A 473 -13.14 -6.70 -17.23
C SER A 473 -12.04 -5.93 -16.51
N LEU A 474 -11.62 -4.78 -17.03
CA LEU A 474 -10.68 -3.88 -16.34
C LEU A 474 -11.40 -2.82 -15.50
N ASP A 475 -12.70 -2.59 -15.72
CA ASP A 475 -13.49 -1.55 -15.08
C ASP A 475 -14.57 -2.15 -14.14
N THR A 476 -14.50 -3.45 -13.83
CA THR A 476 -15.45 -4.18 -12.96
C THR A 476 -14.67 -5.02 -11.95
N ALA A 477 -15.07 -4.95 -10.67
CA ALA A 477 -14.46 -5.75 -9.61
C ALA A 477 -14.59 -7.26 -9.90
N PRO A 478 -13.56 -8.08 -9.64
CA PRO A 478 -13.67 -9.53 -9.71
C PRO A 478 -14.67 -10.07 -8.69
N ASP A 479 -15.45 -11.09 -9.07
CA ASP A 479 -16.43 -11.70 -8.18
C ASP A 479 -15.78 -12.44 -7.00
N GLN A 480 -14.59 -13.02 -7.21
CA GLN A 480 -13.97 -13.94 -6.26
C GLN A 480 -12.43 -13.98 -6.43
N ALA A 481 -11.69 -14.00 -5.31
CA ALA A 481 -10.25 -14.27 -5.29
C ALA A 481 -9.95 -15.75 -5.58
N TRP A 482 -8.76 -16.08 -6.08
CA TRP A 482 -8.40 -17.46 -6.42
C TRP A 482 -8.41 -18.41 -5.21
N HIS A 483 -9.28 -19.40 -5.30
CA HIS A 483 -9.48 -20.48 -4.33
C HIS A 483 -9.04 -21.83 -4.94
N ASN A 484 -9.19 -22.93 -4.18
CA ASN A 484 -8.81 -24.30 -4.59
C ASN A 484 -7.37 -24.46 -5.14
N PRO A 485 -6.32 -24.12 -4.36
CA PRO A 485 -6.35 -23.67 -2.96
C PRO A 485 -6.39 -22.13 -2.83
N THR A 486 -6.94 -21.65 -1.72
CA THR A 486 -6.91 -20.23 -1.35
C THR A 486 -5.54 -19.86 -0.76
N TYR A 487 -4.98 -18.74 -1.18
CA TYR A 487 -3.73 -18.17 -0.65
C TYR A 487 -4.00 -16.75 -0.12
N GLY A 488 -3.39 -16.39 1.00
CA GLY A 488 -3.37 -15.00 1.46
C GLY A 488 -2.57 -14.13 0.48
N THR A 489 -1.33 -14.54 0.18
CA THR A 489 -0.50 -13.88 -0.84
C THR A 489 -0.20 -14.83 -1.98
N THR A 490 -0.54 -14.50 -3.24
CA THR A 490 0.05 -15.19 -4.40
C THR A 490 1.37 -14.52 -4.73
N ARG A 491 2.48 -15.28 -4.68
CA ARG A 491 3.83 -14.75 -4.89
C ARG A 491 4.18 -14.58 -6.37
N ASP A 492 3.65 -15.44 -7.24
CA ASP A 492 4.00 -15.43 -8.66
C ASP A 492 3.09 -16.28 -9.55
N LEU A 493 3.17 -16.01 -10.87
CA LEU A 493 2.39 -16.63 -11.94
C LEU A 493 3.27 -16.87 -13.17
N ASP A 494 3.06 -17.99 -13.87
CA ASP A 494 3.60 -18.17 -15.23
C ASP A 494 2.72 -19.09 -16.09
N TYR A 495 2.78 -18.91 -17.42
CA TYR A 495 2.05 -19.72 -18.40
C TYR A 495 2.98 -20.50 -19.33
N ALA A 496 2.50 -21.68 -19.77
CA ALA A 496 3.20 -22.54 -20.71
C ALA A 496 3.03 -22.04 -22.15
N GLY A 497 4.13 -21.56 -22.77
CA GLY A 497 4.05 -20.80 -24.03
C GLY A 497 3.48 -21.53 -25.25
N ASN A 498 3.65 -22.84 -25.38
CA ASN A 498 3.05 -23.67 -26.44
C ASN A 498 1.64 -24.15 -26.08
N LYS A 499 1.23 -24.05 -24.81
CA LYS A 499 -0.09 -24.49 -24.32
C LYS A 499 -0.67 -23.44 -23.34
N PRO A 500 -0.93 -22.19 -23.77
CA PRO A 500 -1.15 -21.04 -22.88
C PRO A 500 -2.37 -21.16 -21.95
N ALA A 501 -3.31 -22.06 -22.23
CA ALA A 501 -4.37 -22.42 -21.27
C ALA A 501 -3.84 -22.95 -19.93
N ASN A 502 -2.60 -23.45 -19.89
CA ASN A 502 -1.96 -24.02 -18.71
C ASN A 502 -1.12 -22.97 -17.99
N ILE A 503 -1.45 -22.74 -16.73
CA ILE A 503 -0.85 -21.70 -15.88
C ILE A 503 -0.48 -22.34 -14.54
N VAL A 504 0.66 -21.93 -13.98
CA VAL A 504 1.06 -22.23 -12.61
C VAL A 504 1.00 -20.96 -11.77
N ARG A 505 0.57 -21.08 -10.52
CA ARG A 505 0.72 -20.06 -9.48
C ARG A 505 1.38 -20.65 -8.24
N SER A 506 2.08 -19.82 -7.49
CA SER A 506 2.58 -20.18 -6.15
C SER A 506 2.20 -19.10 -5.14
N GLY A 507 1.91 -19.49 -3.90
CA GLY A 507 1.46 -18.57 -2.87
C GLY A 507 1.27 -19.20 -1.50
N GLU A 508 0.90 -18.36 -0.55
CA GLU A 508 1.04 -18.60 0.88
C GLU A 508 -0.23 -19.16 1.50
N SER A 509 -0.08 -20.31 2.15
CA SER A 509 -1.10 -20.95 2.98
C SER A 509 -0.43 -21.78 4.06
N ALA A 510 -1.01 -21.80 5.27
CA ALA A 510 -0.58 -22.66 6.37
C ALA A 510 -1.13 -24.10 6.26
N SER A 511 -2.19 -24.31 5.46
CA SER A 511 -2.98 -25.56 5.44
C SER A 511 -3.12 -26.20 4.05
N ALA A 512 -2.77 -25.49 2.97
CA ALA A 512 -2.91 -25.96 1.60
C ALA A 512 -1.58 -25.94 0.81
N ILE A 513 -1.49 -26.81 -0.21
CA ILE A 513 -0.30 -26.93 -1.07
C ILE A 513 -0.03 -25.58 -1.77
N GLN A 514 1.20 -25.09 -1.66
CA GLN A 514 1.63 -23.73 -2.03
C GLN A 514 2.01 -23.57 -3.52
N VAL A 515 1.67 -24.56 -4.34
CA VAL A 515 1.74 -24.52 -5.81
C VAL A 515 0.41 -25.05 -6.37
N ALA A 516 -0.18 -24.32 -7.31
CA ALA A 516 -1.43 -24.69 -7.96
C ALA A 516 -1.34 -24.52 -9.48
N ILE A 517 -2.10 -25.31 -10.22
CA ILE A 517 -2.16 -25.25 -11.68
C ILE A 517 -3.60 -25.06 -12.17
N SER A 518 -3.71 -24.34 -13.29
CA SER A 518 -4.93 -24.16 -14.08
C SER A 518 -4.69 -24.75 -15.47
N SER A 519 -5.76 -25.20 -16.14
CA SER A 519 -5.74 -25.64 -17.55
C SER A 519 -6.82 -24.93 -18.39
N ASN A 520 -7.33 -23.80 -17.89
CA ASN A 520 -8.38 -22.98 -18.50
C ASN A 520 -8.11 -21.48 -18.27
N PHE A 521 -6.87 -21.05 -18.50
CA PHE A 521 -6.45 -19.64 -18.43
C PHE A 521 -6.67 -18.96 -17.06
N GLY A 522 -6.60 -19.71 -15.96
CA GLY A 522 -6.84 -19.19 -14.60
C GLY A 522 -8.32 -19.09 -14.23
N GLY A 523 -9.24 -19.66 -15.03
CA GLY A 523 -10.66 -19.72 -14.70
C GLY A 523 -10.99 -20.66 -13.54
N SER A 524 -10.22 -21.75 -13.37
CA SER A 524 -10.23 -22.58 -12.16
C SER A 524 -8.85 -23.18 -11.89
N TRP A 525 -8.64 -23.59 -10.63
CA TRP A 525 -7.37 -24.06 -10.11
C TRP A 525 -7.51 -25.43 -9.43
N LYS A 526 -6.38 -26.13 -9.32
CA LYS A 526 -6.22 -27.30 -8.45
C LYS A 526 -4.82 -27.32 -7.83
N PRO A 527 -4.63 -27.93 -6.65
CA PRO A 527 -3.30 -28.19 -6.09
C PRO A 527 -2.41 -28.96 -7.06
N TYR A 528 -1.13 -28.57 -7.14
CA TYR A 528 -0.13 -29.32 -7.88
C TYR A 528 0.51 -30.39 -6.98
N TYR A 529 0.09 -31.64 -7.11
CA TYR A 529 0.52 -32.74 -6.22
C TYR A 529 2.00 -33.18 -6.35
N GLY A 530 2.79 -32.55 -7.23
CA GLY A 530 4.25 -32.62 -7.16
C GLY A 530 4.85 -31.76 -6.02
N ALA A 531 4.04 -30.87 -5.43
CA ALA A 531 4.37 -30.11 -4.22
C ALA A 531 3.67 -30.68 -2.97
N SER A 532 4.21 -30.32 -1.81
CA SER A 532 3.68 -30.56 -0.47
C SER A 532 3.56 -29.24 0.30
N LEU A 533 3.05 -29.28 1.53
CA LEU A 533 3.09 -28.14 2.46
C LEU A 533 4.53 -27.68 2.79
N SER A 534 5.52 -28.57 2.69
CA SER A 534 6.91 -28.26 2.97
C SER A 534 7.69 -27.75 1.76
N THR A 535 7.07 -27.64 0.57
CA THR A 535 7.73 -27.15 -0.64
C THR A 535 8.06 -25.66 -0.56
N GLY A 536 7.29 -24.86 0.17
CA GLY A 536 7.43 -23.40 0.24
C GLY A 536 6.81 -22.69 -0.97
N PRO A 537 6.38 -21.43 -0.83
CA PRO A 537 5.97 -20.60 -1.95
C PRO A 537 7.20 -20.02 -2.68
N GLY A 538 7.02 -19.40 -3.84
CA GLY A 538 8.15 -18.79 -4.54
C GLY A 538 7.84 -18.15 -5.90
N LYS A 539 8.89 -17.71 -6.59
CA LYS A 539 8.83 -17.35 -8.02
C LYS A 539 8.75 -18.62 -8.86
N VAL A 540 7.97 -18.63 -9.95
CA VAL A 540 7.72 -19.83 -10.77
C VAL A 540 8.00 -19.60 -12.25
N ALA A 541 8.43 -20.66 -12.94
CA ALA A 541 8.50 -20.67 -14.40
C ALA A 541 7.96 -22.00 -14.95
N TYR A 542 7.08 -21.93 -15.95
CA TYR A 542 6.42 -23.10 -16.54
C TYR A 542 6.98 -23.35 -17.95
N SER A 543 7.49 -24.57 -18.18
CA SER A 543 7.99 -25.02 -19.48
C SER A 543 6.99 -24.81 -20.61
N ALA A 544 7.47 -24.54 -21.85
CA ALA A 544 6.63 -24.29 -23.02
C ALA A 544 5.44 -25.27 -23.20
N ASP A 545 5.66 -26.57 -22.99
CA ASP A 545 4.68 -27.65 -23.19
C ASP A 545 3.94 -28.06 -21.91
N ALA A 546 4.01 -27.26 -20.84
CA ALA A 546 3.32 -27.47 -19.57
C ALA A 546 3.70 -28.75 -18.79
N ASP A 547 4.89 -29.32 -19.01
CA ASP A 547 5.33 -30.59 -18.39
C ASP A 547 6.34 -30.42 -17.23
N THR A 548 6.98 -29.26 -17.09
CA THR A 548 8.02 -28.99 -16.09
C THR A 548 7.82 -27.62 -15.42
N ILE A 549 7.78 -27.60 -14.10
CA ILE A 549 7.70 -26.38 -13.27
C ILE A 549 9.05 -26.17 -12.57
N LEU A 550 9.60 -24.97 -12.71
CA LEU A 550 10.61 -24.43 -11.81
C LEU A 550 9.96 -23.59 -10.72
N LEU A 551 10.51 -23.69 -9.51
CA LEU A 551 10.11 -22.92 -8.34
C LEU A 551 11.37 -22.44 -7.61
N MET A 552 11.54 -21.12 -7.50
CA MET A 552 12.50 -20.51 -6.58
C MET A 552 11.83 -20.38 -5.22
N SER A 553 11.85 -21.47 -4.44
CA SER A 553 11.19 -21.56 -3.14
C SER A 553 11.88 -20.68 -2.11
N SER A 554 11.11 -19.86 -1.38
CA SER A 554 11.61 -19.10 -0.23
C SER A 554 12.05 -19.98 0.94
N THR A 555 11.62 -21.25 0.97
CA THR A 555 11.93 -22.23 2.01
C THR A 555 13.11 -23.13 1.65
N ASN A 556 13.16 -23.59 0.39
CA ASN A 556 14.08 -24.65 -0.04
C ASN A 556 15.05 -24.24 -1.16
N GLY A 557 14.99 -22.99 -1.63
CA GLY A 557 15.78 -22.52 -2.77
C GLY A 557 15.27 -23.07 -4.11
N PRO A 558 16.15 -23.29 -5.11
CA PRO A 558 15.74 -23.64 -6.46
C PRO A 558 15.31 -25.12 -6.58
N LEU A 559 14.05 -25.33 -6.96
CA LEU A 559 13.42 -26.64 -7.10
C LEU A 559 12.84 -26.85 -8.52
N VAL A 560 12.94 -28.08 -9.03
CA VAL A 560 12.33 -28.52 -10.29
C VAL A 560 11.37 -29.70 -10.06
N SER A 561 10.23 -29.67 -10.73
CA SER A 561 9.28 -30.79 -10.80
C SER A 561 8.89 -31.04 -12.25
N LYS A 562 8.92 -32.30 -12.70
CA LYS A 562 8.60 -32.71 -14.06
C LYS A 562 7.55 -33.82 -14.06
N ASN A 563 6.54 -33.72 -14.94
CA ASN A 563 5.45 -34.70 -15.08
C ASN A 563 4.82 -35.10 -13.73
N VAL A 564 4.45 -34.11 -12.91
CA VAL A 564 3.89 -34.26 -11.55
C VAL A 564 4.74 -35.05 -10.54
N ALA A 565 6.02 -35.33 -10.83
CA ALA A 565 6.94 -35.90 -9.85
C ALA A 565 7.20 -34.92 -8.68
N PRO A 566 7.56 -35.41 -7.48
CA PRO A 566 7.94 -34.55 -6.37
C PRO A 566 9.05 -33.55 -6.75
N PHE A 567 8.96 -32.32 -6.25
CA PHE A 567 10.02 -31.33 -6.43
C PHE A 567 11.38 -31.82 -5.91
N SER A 568 12.45 -31.58 -6.66
CA SER A 568 13.83 -31.89 -6.30
C SER A 568 14.76 -30.70 -6.50
N ALA A 569 15.86 -30.65 -5.75
CA ALA A 569 16.79 -29.52 -5.74
C ALA A 569 17.62 -29.40 -7.02
N ILE A 570 17.67 -28.20 -7.59
CA ILE A 570 18.39 -27.90 -8.82
C ILE A 570 19.87 -27.69 -8.53
N GLN A 571 20.74 -28.29 -9.34
CA GLN A 571 22.18 -28.06 -9.26
C GLN A 571 22.61 -26.91 -10.18
N GLY A 572 23.50 -26.05 -9.69
CA GLY A 572 24.14 -24.98 -10.47
C GLY A 572 23.36 -23.66 -10.58
N LEU A 573 22.17 -23.56 -9.96
CA LEU A 573 21.42 -22.31 -9.83
C LEU A 573 21.50 -21.78 -8.38
N PRO A 574 21.83 -20.50 -8.13
CA PRO A 574 21.82 -19.96 -6.76
C PRO A 574 20.40 -19.79 -6.18
N SER A 575 20.30 -19.84 -4.85
CA SER A 575 19.07 -19.45 -4.15
C SER A 575 18.80 -17.95 -4.32
N GLY A 576 17.52 -17.57 -4.42
CA GLY A 576 17.10 -16.18 -4.69
C GLY A 576 17.36 -15.70 -6.13
N ALA A 577 17.77 -16.57 -7.05
CA ALA A 577 17.92 -16.18 -8.46
C ALA A 577 16.57 -15.79 -9.09
N THR A 578 16.56 -14.78 -9.95
CA THR A 578 15.44 -14.54 -10.86
C THR A 578 15.38 -15.68 -11.89
N ILE A 579 14.19 -16.14 -12.28
CA ILE A 579 14.01 -17.31 -13.15
C ILE A 579 13.02 -17.05 -14.28
N SER A 580 13.19 -17.74 -15.41
CA SER A 580 12.24 -17.71 -16.52
C SER A 580 12.29 -18.99 -17.36
N SER A 581 11.25 -19.26 -18.15
CA SER A 581 11.18 -20.37 -19.10
C SER A 581 11.14 -19.89 -20.54
N ASP A 582 11.73 -20.66 -21.44
CA ASP A 582 11.53 -20.43 -22.87
C ASP A 582 10.08 -20.75 -23.26
N LYS A 583 9.47 -19.85 -24.04
CA LYS A 583 8.04 -19.93 -24.41
C LYS A 583 7.77 -20.75 -25.67
N ARG A 584 8.81 -21.25 -26.33
CA ARG A 584 8.72 -22.08 -27.54
C ARG A 584 9.51 -23.39 -27.44
N ASN A 585 10.67 -23.39 -26.79
CA ASN A 585 11.50 -24.57 -26.60
C ASN A 585 11.34 -25.14 -25.17
N ASN A 586 10.71 -26.31 -25.06
CA ASN A 586 10.40 -26.93 -23.77
C ASN A 586 11.62 -27.31 -22.91
N SER A 587 12.81 -27.41 -23.49
CA SER A 587 14.04 -27.81 -22.78
C SER A 587 14.78 -26.66 -22.10
N TYR A 588 14.46 -25.40 -22.43
CA TYR A 588 15.25 -24.24 -22.00
C TYR A 588 14.62 -23.45 -20.85
N PHE A 589 15.44 -23.18 -19.85
CA PHE A 589 15.13 -22.31 -18.72
C PHE A 589 16.34 -21.42 -18.40
N TYR A 590 16.05 -20.28 -17.79
CA TYR A 590 17.00 -19.20 -17.56
C TYR A 590 17.00 -18.78 -16.09
N GLY A 591 18.16 -18.38 -15.59
CA GLY A 591 18.35 -17.90 -14.23
C GLY A 591 19.31 -16.70 -14.18
N GLY A 592 19.14 -15.82 -13.20
CA GLY A 592 20.00 -14.66 -13.00
C GLY A 592 20.26 -14.41 -11.52
N SER A 593 21.54 -14.23 -11.14
CA SER A 593 21.93 -13.98 -9.74
C SER A 593 23.32 -13.35 -9.68
N ALA A 594 23.53 -12.39 -8.76
CA ALA A 594 24.82 -11.73 -8.54
C ALA A 594 25.50 -11.23 -9.84
N GLY A 595 24.73 -10.61 -10.75
CA GLY A 595 25.19 -10.15 -12.07
C GLY A 595 25.53 -11.25 -13.09
N SER A 596 25.44 -12.52 -12.72
CA SER A 596 25.68 -13.68 -13.60
C SER A 596 24.40 -14.26 -14.18
N PHE A 597 24.48 -14.73 -15.42
CA PHE A 597 23.39 -15.42 -16.11
C PHE A 597 23.60 -16.94 -16.10
N TYR A 598 22.51 -17.70 -16.05
CA TYR A 598 22.51 -19.15 -15.94
C TYR A 598 21.54 -19.76 -16.95
N VAL A 599 21.95 -20.84 -17.61
CA VAL A 599 21.14 -21.54 -18.62
C VAL A 599 20.99 -23.01 -18.23
N SER A 600 19.76 -23.52 -18.33
CA SER A 600 19.47 -24.94 -18.39
C SER A 600 18.95 -25.29 -19.79
N SER A 601 19.48 -26.35 -20.38
CA SER A 601 19.06 -26.89 -21.69
C SER A 601 18.50 -28.32 -21.59
N ASN A 602 18.27 -28.82 -20.36
CA ASN A 602 17.80 -30.16 -20.06
C ASN A 602 16.46 -30.19 -19.30
N GLY A 603 15.64 -29.15 -19.48
CA GLY A 603 14.36 -29.02 -18.80
C GLY A 603 14.52 -28.67 -17.32
N GLY A 604 15.43 -27.75 -16.98
CA GLY A 604 15.53 -27.18 -15.63
C GLY A 604 16.22 -28.07 -14.58
N VAL A 605 16.72 -29.25 -14.97
CA VAL A 605 17.34 -30.22 -14.04
C VAL A 605 18.70 -29.74 -13.52
N THR A 606 19.50 -29.15 -14.39
CA THR A 606 20.79 -28.53 -14.03
C THR A 606 20.97 -27.22 -14.78
N PHE A 607 21.61 -26.24 -14.13
CA PHE A 607 22.00 -24.97 -14.72
C PHE A 607 23.52 -24.84 -14.82
N THR A 608 23.98 -24.18 -15.88
CA THR A 608 25.38 -23.80 -16.08
C THR A 608 25.47 -22.27 -16.08
N ASN A 609 26.48 -21.71 -15.41
CA ASN A 609 26.78 -20.28 -15.48
C ASN A 609 27.26 -19.93 -16.91
N ALA A 610 26.56 -19.01 -17.58
CA ALA A 610 26.83 -18.55 -18.94
C ALA A 610 27.72 -17.29 -18.99
N GLY A 611 28.07 -16.72 -17.85
CA GLY A 611 28.93 -15.54 -17.71
C GLY A 611 28.26 -14.36 -17.01
N ALA A 612 29.03 -13.30 -16.78
CA ALA A 612 28.57 -12.05 -16.19
C ALA A 612 27.90 -11.13 -17.23
N LEU A 613 26.86 -10.42 -16.82
CA LEU A 613 26.18 -9.38 -17.60
C LEU A 613 26.92 -8.05 -17.45
N GLY A 614 28.04 -7.91 -18.16
CA GLY A 614 28.87 -6.70 -18.11
C GLY A 614 29.45 -6.46 -16.72
N SER A 615 29.23 -5.25 -16.18
CA SER A 615 29.64 -4.84 -14.83
C SER A 615 28.53 -4.97 -13.77
N SER A 616 27.43 -5.67 -14.08
CA SER A 616 26.30 -5.86 -13.17
C SER A 616 26.70 -6.59 -11.89
N THR A 617 26.06 -6.22 -10.78
CA THR A 617 26.08 -6.98 -9.51
C THR A 617 24.74 -7.60 -9.16
N ALA A 618 23.64 -7.23 -9.84
CA ALA A 618 22.30 -7.78 -9.62
C ALA A 618 21.52 -7.96 -10.95
N VAL A 619 20.92 -9.15 -11.14
CA VAL A 619 19.98 -9.41 -12.24
C VAL A 619 18.56 -9.28 -11.70
N ASN A 620 17.83 -8.26 -12.17
CA ASN A 620 16.55 -7.86 -11.59
C ASN A 620 15.38 -8.66 -12.20
N GLN A 621 15.35 -8.80 -13.53
CA GLN A 621 14.33 -9.60 -14.21
C GLN A 621 14.85 -10.22 -15.51
N ILE A 622 14.34 -11.41 -15.84
CA ILE A 622 14.51 -12.04 -17.14
C ILE A 622 13.14 -12.12 -17.84
N ARG A 623 13.09 -11.73 -19.11
CA ARG A 623 11.93 -11.97 -20.00
C ARG A 623 12.40 -12.66 -21.26
N VAL A 624 11.60 -13.62 -21.73
CA VAL A 624 11.84 -14.37 -22.97
C VAL A 624 10.80 -13.97 -24.01
N HIS A 625 11.21 -13.88 -25.27
CA HIS A 625 10.32 -13.53 -26.36
C HIS A 625 9.18 -14.56 -26.48
N PRO A 626 7.90 -14.13 -26.51
CA PRO A 626 6.75 -15.04 -26.43
C PRO A 626 6.57 -15.93 -27.67
N THR A 627 7.25 -15.63 -28.78
CA THR A 627 7.10 -16.37 -30.05
C THR A 627 8.41 -16.84 -30.69
N ILE A 628 9.58 -16.52 -30.13
CA ILE A 628 10.90 -16.87 -30.69
C ILE A 628 11.70 -17.57 -29.60
N ALA A 629 12.15 -18.79 -29.87
CA ALA A 629 12.99 -19.55 -28.93
C ALA A 629 14.39 -18.95 -28.85
N GLY A 630 14.94 -18.84 -27.65
CA GLY A 630 16.31 -18.38 -27.41
C GLY A 630 16.54 -16.87 -27.51
N ASP A 631 15.49 -16.07 -27.73
CA ASP A 631 15.53 -14.61 -27.64
C ASP A 631 15.15 -14.17 -26.22
N VAL A 632 16.16 -13.71 -25.45
CA VAL A 632 16.11 -13.52 -24.00
C VAL A 632 16.70 -12.18 -23.61
N TRP A 633 16.00 -11.48 -22.72
CA TRP A 633 16.37 -10.16 -22.21
C TRP A 633 16.53 -10.21 -20.69
N ALA A 634 17.50 -9.47 -20.18
CA ALA A 634 17.77 -9.33 -18.76
C ALA A 634 17.97 -7.87 -18.37
N THR A 635 17.21 -7.40 -17.37
CA THR A 635 17.44 -6.11 -16.70
C THR A 635 18.36 -6.28 -15.51
N THR A 636 19.24 -5.30 -15.29
CA THR A 636 20.21 -5.32 -14.20
C THR A 636 20.35 -3.94 -13.54
N ASP A 637 21.14 -3.90 -12.46
CA ASP A 637 21.69 -2.68 -11.85
C ASP A 637 22.67 -1.89 -12.75
N ALA A 638 23.05 -2.43 -13.92
CA ALA A 638 23.99 -1.84 -14.87
C ALA A 638 23.44 -1.68 -16.30
N GLY A 639 22.15 -1.97 -16.54
CA GLY A 639 21.48 -1.68 -17.80
C GLY A 639 20.52 -2.78 -18.29
N LEU A 640 20.36 -2.87 -19.61
CA LEU A 640 19.55 -3.86 -20.31
C LEU A 640 20.45 -4.71 -21.21
N PHE A 641 20.26 -6.03 -21.19
CA PHE A 641 21.05 -7.01 -21.93
C PHE A 641 20.16 -7.90 -22.79
N HIS A 642 20.58 -8.18 -24.02
CA HIS A 642 19.85 -9.00 -25.00
C HIS A 642 20.71 -10.15 -25.53
N SER A 643 20.12 -11.35 -25.61
CA SER A 643 20.67 -12.55 -26.24
C SER A 643 19.68 -13.12 -27.25
N THR A 644 20.16 -13.54 -28.42
CA THR A 644 19.38 -14.24 -29.45
C THR A 644 19.80 -15.71 -29.63
N ASN A 645 20.61 -16.23 -28.71
CA ASN A 645 21.23 -17.54 -28.79
C ASN A 645 21.12 -18.32 -27.46
N PHE A 646 19.90 -18.35 -26.89
CA PHE A 646 19.55 -19.10 -25.68
C PHE A 646 20.36 -18.67 -24.45
N GLY A 647 20.74 -17.40 -24.36
CA GLY A 647 21.52 -16.86 -23.24
C GLY A 647 22.99 -17.27 -23.23
N SER A 648 23.52 -17.84 -24.33
CA SER A 648 24.94 -18.24 -24.40
C SER A 648 25.90 -17.06 -24.57
N THR A 649 25.45 -15.96 -25.19
CA THR A 649 26.13 -14.65 -25.16
C THR A 649 25.10 -13.52 -25.07
N PHE A 650 25.45 -12.43 -24.38
CA PHE A 650 24.63 -11.22 -24.28
C PHE A 650 25.36 -10.00 -24.85
N ASN A 651 24.59 -9.12 -25.51
CA ASN A 651 24.99 -7.76 -25.82
C ASN A 651 24.31 -6.81 -24.84
N GLN A 652 25.04 -5.83 -24.30
CA GLN A 652 24.42 -4.70 -23.60
C GLN A 652 23.79 -3.76 -24.63
N VAL A 653 22.55 -3.33 -24.39
CA VAL A 653 21.80 -2.49 -25.31
C VAL A 653 22.31 -1.05 -25.24
N ALA A 654 22.83 -0.55 -26.36
CA ALA A 654 23.56 0.71 -26.43
C ALA A 654 22.64 1.95 -26.53
N SER A 655 21.75 2.15 -25.56
CA SER A 655 20.71 3.19 -25.58
C SER A 655 20.63 4.07 -24.32
N GLY A 656 21.68 4.08 -23.51
CA GLY A 656 21.76 4.94 -22.32
C GLY A 656 20.96 4.43 -21.11
N VAL A 657 20.43 3.22 -21.17
CA VAL A 657 19.82 2.52 -20.01
C VAL A 657 20.92 2.15 -19.03
N THR A 658 20.96 2.81 -17.87
CA THR A 658 21.97 2.56 -16.82
C THR A 658 21.50 1.58 -15.75
N ALA A 659 20.19 1.37 -15.60
CA ALA A 659 19.58 0.34 -14.76
C ALA A 659 18.19 -0.01 -15.28
N GLY A 660 17.66 -1.18 -14.91
CA GLY A 660 16.29 -1.59 -15.18
C GLY A 660 15.73 -2.54 -14.13
N TRP A 661 14.40 -2.52 -13.96
CA TRP A 661 13.68 -3.38 -13.02
C TRP A 661 12.68 -4.26 -13.77
N SER A 662 11.38 -4.16 -13.48
CA SER A 662 10.35 -4.95 -14.14
C SER A 662 9.99 -4.36 -15.50
N PHE A 663 9.86 -5.25 -16.49
CA PHE A 663 9.49 -4.95 -17.86
C PHE A 663 8.62 -6.06 -18.47
N ALA A 664 8.01 -5.79 -19.62
CA ALA A 664 7.22 -6.73 -20.39
C ALA A 664 7.30 -6.45 -21.89
N PHE A 665 7.03 -7.47 -22.69
CA PHE A 665 6.77 -7.36 -24.12
C PHE A 665 5.28 -7.16 -24.37
N GLY A 666 4.93 -6.13 -25.15
CA GLY A 666 3.60 -5.94 -25.71
C GLY A 666 3.65 -5.98 -27.24
N ALA A 667 2.48 -5.94 -27.89
CA ALA A 667 2.40 -5.95 -29.34
C ALA A 667 3.22 -4.80 -29.95
N GLY A 668 3.95 -5.09 -31.03
CA GLY A 668 4.64 -4.08 -31.83
C GLY A 668 3.64 -3.24 -32.66
N ALA A 669 4.12 -2.12 -33.21
CA ALA A 669 3.28 -1.18 -33.99
C ALA A 669 2.67 -1.80 -35.28
N THR A 670 3.21 -2.93 -35.74
CA THR A 670 2.59 -3.79 -36.78
C THR A 670 2.66 -5.26 -36.35
N PRO A 671 1.81 -6.15 -36.90
CA PRO A 671 1.82 -7.58 -36.54
C PRO A 671 3.14 -8.33 -36.83
N THR A 672 4.04 -7.74 -37.62
CA THR A 672 5.35 -8.29 -37.97
C THR A 672 6.52 -7.53 -37.33
N ALA A 673 6.25 -6.47 -36.56
CA ALA A 673 7.28 -5.75 -35.83
C ALA A 673 7.78 -6.57 -34.63
N TYR A 674 8.99 -6.27 -34.17
CA TYR A 674 9.45 -6.76 -32.88
C TYR A 674 8.51 -6.27 -31.76
N PRO A 675 8.28 -7.07 -30.69
CA PRO A 675 7.44 -6.63 -29.57
C PRO A 675 7.96 -5.34 -28.94
N ALA A 676 7.05 -4.42 -28.63
CA ALA A 676 7.41 -3.21 -27.91
C ALA A 676 7.79 -3.56 -26.46
N ILE A 677 8.86 -2.94 -25.95
CA ILE A 677 9.36 -3.13 -24.59
C ILE A 677 8.76 -2.04 -23.72
N TYR A 678 8.06 -2.42 -22.65
CA TYR A 678 7.55 -1.50 -21.63
C TYR A 678 8.18 -1.85 -20.29
N GLY A 679 8.70 -0.90 -19.53
CA GLY A 679 9.34 -1.22 -18.25
C GLY A 679 9.88 -0.04 -17.48
N PHE A 680 10.26 -0.29 -16.22
CA PHE A 680 10.96 0.69 -15.41
C PHE A 680 12.47 0.62 -15.67
N PHE A 681 13.04 1.77 -16.04
CA PHE A 681 14.45 1.93 -16.38
C PHE A 681 14.99 3.23 -15.81
N THR A 682 16.31 3.34 -15.70
CA THR A 682 17.01 4.63 -15.53
C THR A 682 17.64 5.01 -16.86
N ILE A 683 17.21 6.14 -17.43
CA ILE A 683 17.71 6.67 -18.71
C ILE A 683 17.97 8.16 -18.53
N SER A 684 19.15 8.64 -18.96
CA SER A 684 19.60 10.03 -18.75
C SER A 684 19.50 10.51 -17.29
N GLY A 685 19.67 9.60 -16.33
CA GLY A 685 19.57 9.87 -14.89
C GLY A 685 18.13 9.90 -14.32
N THR A 686 17.09 9.73 -15.14
CA THR A 686 15.70 9.65 -14.67
C THR A 686 15.23 8.20 -14.59
N THR A 687 14.78 7.79 -13.40
CA THR A 687 14.07 6.52 -13.18
C THR A 687 12.58 6.73 -13.38
N ALA A 688 12.00 6.07 -14.39
CA ALA A 688 10.61 6.26 -14.81
C ALA A 688 10.11 5.02 -15.57
N LEU A 689 8.83 5.04 -15.97
CA LEU A 689 8.27 4.03 -16.88
C LEU A 689 8.54 4.46 -18.32
N PHE A 690 9.23 3.62 -19.09
CA PHE A 690 9.57 3.87 -20.48
C PHE A 690 9.02 2.79 -21.43
N LYS A 691 8.96 3.15 -22.71
CA LYS A 691 8.57 2.33 -23.85
C LYS A 691 9.65 2.40 -24.94
N SER A 692 9.92 1.30 -25.63
CA SER A 692 10.71 1.23 -26.87
C SER A 692 10.01 0.35 -27.90
N GLU A 693 10.15 0.67 -29.19
CA GLU A 693 9.52 -0.06 -30.32
C GLU A 693 10.55 -0.64 -31.31
N ASP A 694 11.83 -0.41 -31.07
CA ASP A 694 12.95 -0.70 -31.97
C ASP A 694 14.03 -1.53 -31.26
N SER A 695 13.58 -2.49 -30.45
CA SER A 695 14.43 -3.38 -29.65
C SER A 695 15.39 -2.59 -28.73
N GLY A 696 14.85 -1.59 -28.05
CA GLY A 696 15.55 -0.84 -27.01
C GLY A 696 16.58 0.16 -27.53
N LEU A 697 16.51 0.61 -28.78
CA LEU A 697 17.44 1.60 -29.35
C LEU A 697 17.00 3.04 -28.99
N ASN A 698 15.74 3.39 -29.22
CA ASN A 698 15.14 4.64 -28.80
C ASN A 698 14.11 4.38 -27.69
N TRP A 699 14.01 5.32 -26.75
CA TRP A 699 13.11 5.23 -25.59
C TRP A 699 12.21 6.45 -25.46
N LEU A 700 10.96 6.19 -25.08
CA LEU A 700 9.93 7.19 -24.79
C LEU A 700 9.49 7.04 -23.33
N MET A 701 9.51 8.12 -22.55
CA MET A 701 8.91 8.13 -21.22
C MET A 701 7.38 8.12 -21.36
N ILE A 702 6.70 7.26 -20.59
CA ILE A 702 5.23 7.07 -20.65
C ILE A 702 4.53 7.21 -19.28
N SER A 703 5.28 7.29 -18.19
CA SER A 703 4.83 7.94 -16.95
C SER A 703 4.78 9.46 -17.13
N ASP A 704 3.97 10.14 -16.33
CA ASP A 704 3.80 11.60 -16.38
C ASP A 704 3.78 12.20 -14.96
N ALA A 705 3.63 13.53 -14.86
CA ALA A 705 3.68 14.26 -13.59
C ALA A 705 2.51 13.94 -12.62
N ALA A 706 1.41 13.35 -13.12
CA ALA A 706 0.29 12.88 -12.31
C ALA A 706 0.37 11.37 -12.00
N HIS A 707 1.24 10.61 -12.69
CA HIS A 707 1.38 9.16 -12.58
C HIS A 707 2.85 8.75 -12.46
N GLY A 708 3.40 8.85 -11.23
CA GLY A 708 4.78 8.51 -10.91
C GLY A 708 5.01 7.06 -10.48
N PHE A 709 3.95 6.33 -10.10
CA PHE A 709 3.95 4.90 -9.71
C PHE A 709 4.85 4.52 -8.51
N GLY A 710 5.32 5.45 -7.69
CA GLY A 710 6.13 5.13 -6.51
C GLY A 710 7.44 4.40 -6.84
N ALA A 711 7.75 3.32 -6.11
CA ALA A 711 9.04 2.62 -6.20
C ALA A 711 9.14 1.69 -7.42
N ALA A 712 9.88 2.10 -8.44
CA ALA A 712 10.18 1.29 -9.64
C ALA A 712 10.73 -0.11 -9.34
N SER A 713 11.47 -0.27 -8.23
CA SER A 713 12.02 -1.54 -7.75
C SER A 713 10.98 -2.49 -7.15
N ALA A 714 9.83 -1.98 -6.70
CA ALA A 714 8.73 -2.77 -6.14
C ALA A 714 7.61 -3.04 -7.17
N ASN A 715 7.62 -2.33 -8.30
CA ASN A 715 6.57 -2.42 -9.31
C ASN A 715 6.75 -3.62 -10.25
N VAL A 716 5.64 -4.13 -10.77
CA VAL A 716 5.60 -5.18 -11.79
C VAL A 716 4.94 -4.71 -13.07
N VAL A 717 5.51 -5.06 -14.23
CA VAL A 717 4.98 -4.65 -15.53
C VAL A 717 4.47 -5.88 -16.29
N GLY A 718 3.28 -5.73 -16.85
CA GLY A 718 2.68 -6.63 -17.86
C GLY A 718 2.31 -5.82 -19.11
N ALA A 719 2.20 -6.45 -20.27
CA ALA A 719 1.78 -5.79 -21.50
C ALA A 719 1.01 -6.76 -22.40
N ASP A 720 0.15 -6.22 -23.25
CA ASP A 720 -0.75 -7.00 -24.10
C ASP A 720 -0.10 -7.31 -25.45
N MET A 721 0.13 -8.60 -25.73
CA MET A 721 0.72 -9.07 -26.99
C MET A 721 -0.27 -9.09 -28.18
N ALA A 722 -1.56 -8.81 -27.94
CA ALA A 722 -2.59 -8.69 -28.97
C ALA A 722 -3.06 -7.23 -29.17
N VAL A 723 -2.96 -6.37 -28.15
CA VAL A 723 -3.39 -4.97 -28.22
C VAL A 723 -2.19 -4.02 -28.09
N TYR A 724 -1.78 -3.45 -29.23
CA TYR A 724 -0.73 -2.44 -29.30
C TYR A 724 -1.00 -1.25 -28.36
N GLY A 725 0.05 -0.79 -27.69
CA GLY A 725 0.01 0.37 -26.81
C GLY A 725 -0.68 0.14 -25.46
N LYS A 726 -1.09 -1.08 -25.11
CA LYS A 726 -1.67 -1.41 -23.80
C LYS A 726 -0.63 -2.02 -22.84
N VAL A 727 -0.43 -1.35 -21.72
CA VAL A 727 0.52 -1.72 -20.65
C VAL A 727 -0.21 -1.76 -19.30
N TYR A 728 0.27 -2.61 -18.40
CA TYR A 728 -0.21 -2.74 -17.03
C TYR A 728 0.94 -2.55 -16.04
N VAL A 729 0.71 -1.77 -15.00
CA VAL A 729 1.68 -1.44 -13.95
C VAL A 729 1.07 -1.83 -12.60
N GLY A 730 1.53 -2.94 -12.06
CA GLY A 730 1.25 -3.32 -10.68
C GLY A 730 2.18 -2.57 -9.75
N THR A 731 1.64 -1.95 -8.70
CA THR A 731 2.38 -1.13 -7.75
C THR A 731 2.39 -1.75 -6.36
N ASN A 732 3.23 -1.23 -5.48
CA ASN A 732 3.19 -1.53 -4.05
C ASN A 732 2.35 -0.45 -3.33
N GLY A 733 1.03 -0.64 -3.28
CA GLY A 733 0.13 0.24 -2.51
C GLY A 733 -0.85 1.10 -3.33
N ARG A 734 -0.77 1.13 -4.66
CA ARG A 734 -1.77 1.79 -5.52
C ARG A 734 -2.46 0.84 -6.50
N GLY A 735 -2.45 -0.45 -6.17
CA GLY A 735 -3.03 -1.52 -6.98
C GLY A 735 -2.40 -1.62 -8.37
N ILE A 736 -3.24 -1.94 -9.36
CA ILE A 736 -2.83 -2.10 -10.75
C ILE A 736 -3.33 -0.89 -11.55
N PHE A 737 -2.45 -0.24 -12.30
CA PHE A 737 -2.81 0.69 -13.36
C PHE A 737 -2.82 -0.01 -14.72
N TYR A 738 -3.70 0.39 -15.62
CA TYR A 738 -3.59 0.13 -17.05
C TYR A 738 -3.44 1.45 -17.81
N GLY A 739 -2.54 1.45 -18.79
CA GLY A 739 -2.21 2.59 -19.63
C GLY A 739 -2.50 2.28 -21.09
N VAL A 740 -3.10 3.24 -21.79
CA VAL A 740 -3.23 3.21 -23.25
C VAL A 740 -2.57 4.43 -23.88
N ALA A 741 -1.79 4.18 -24.94
CA ALA A 741 -1.09 5.24 -25.68
C ALA A 741 -2.07 6.27 -26.26
N SER A 742 -1.71 7.54 -26.18
CA SER A 742 -2.48 8.67 -26.73
C SER A 742 -1.57 9.63 -27.50
N GLY A 743 -2.15 10.36 -28.47
CA GLY A 743 -1.40 11.26 -29.34
C GLY A 743 -0.46 10.55 -30.32
N THR A 744 0.38 11.32 -30.99
CA THR A 744 1.36 10.85 -31.99
C THR A 744 2.68 10.47 -31.34
N LEU A 745 3.35 9.43 -31.86
CA LEU A 745 4.74 9.11 -31.49
C LEU A 745 5.67 10.29 -31.83
N PRO A 746 6.60 10.69 -30.93
CA PRO A 746 7.68 11.60 -31.27
C PRO A 746 8.58 11.02 -32.39
N PRO A 747 9.24 11.87 -33.20
CA PRO A 747 10.20 11.40 -34.20
C PRO A 747 11.38 10.71 -33.52
N SER A 748 11.83 9.58 -34.08
CA SER A 748 13.03 8.87 -33.63
C SER A 748 14.27 9.75 -33.77
N THR A 749 15.13 9.75 -32.75
CA THR A 749 16.37 10.54 -32.70
C THR A 749 17.56 9.79 -33.29
N VAL A 750 17.46 8.47 -33.48
CA VAL A 750 18.50 7.63 -34.09
C VAL A 750 17.90 6.71 -35.16
N THR A 751 18.21 6.97 -36.42
CA THR A 751 17.90 6.04 -37.52
C THR A 751 18.91 4.89 -37.58
N THR A 752 18.40 3.66 -37.68
CA THR A 752 19.25 2.47 -37.87
C THR A 752 19.91 2.50 -39.25
N THR A 753 21.25 2.45 -39.28
CA THR A 753 21.96 1.98 -40.47
C THR A 753 21.66 0.49 -40.63
N VAL A 754 20.79 0.16 -41.57
CA VAL A 754 20.45 -1.22 -41.93
C VAL A 754 21.70 -1.91 -42.46
N PHE A 755 22.33 -2.74 -41.64
CA PHE A 755 23.27 -3.74 -42.14
C PHE A 755 22.46 -4.85 -42.81
N SER A 756 22.59 -4.94 -44.12
CA SER A 756 22.00 -6.02 -44.91
C SER A 756 22.76 -7.34 -44.71
N THR A 757 22.00 -8.43 -44.63
CA THR A 757 22.39 -9.86 -44.54
C THR A 757 23.01 -10.32 -43.23
#